data_AF-A0ABD5XC35-F1
#
_entry.id   AF-A0ABD5XC35-F1
#
_cell.length_a   1.000
_cell.length_b   1.000
_cell.length_c   1.000
_cell.angle_alpha   90.00
_cell.angle_beta   90.00
_cell.angle_gamma   90.00
#
_symmetry.space_group_name_H-M   'P 1'
#
loop_
_entity.id
_entity.type
_entity.pdbx_description
1 polymer ?
#
loop_
_entity_poly.entity_id
_entity_poly.type
_entity_poly.pdbx_seq_one_letter_code
_entity_poly.pdbx_strand_id
1 'polypeptide(L)'
;MDRHTHSPNRREFIAGTVGVGVAGWGIESGVGTAFAEYPETEDTAGTAQVVVRFEPAEGAGKAMLQRHARTTQRPFKQFVAEQSGVSIERTFWAANAALVSVNPKRVSRNAILAIEHVTTVHTNAAVGVHGTANGTDTAATGLGPSQSEESGVAYHLEEMDVPQAWDVYGTQGEGVDVAVIDTGIDTTGHEELAASLERGGWAEFDESGNRIDSEPNAKTEFPQAGHGTAVSGAIAGGATDDGTKYGVAPGVNLYKAQMVSQPPEGIRTLAVFAGIEWAIEQDVDIISMSLGLPIYNQAIVEPIRNAIESGLLVVSAVGNSGQYTGFSPANIPGVLSVGGIDDNRELYENTSGERIDTDRYWGDTTADWWPEEFTVPDVTAPAVDTLGPVLDGQFDRNSGTSFAAPCVAGVAALAMAVTDADNDAIKNAITETARHPAAEDAFDIDPGHDDRYGQGIVSALSAISQLEASETVSGTVTDASGRPLDSVTVASEVGLTTETDTQGRYELTVPPGTQPIGAIGPGFDTTATRIDPADTDTQAFQLNQTDDLDVKMADRMSTRIDTGEEVTATFDVANAQTVVIEMRADGPFDPKELELSVAGTAAALGEPVSIDPDQTQLTVGINVAESVLVAQFQLSYEFTGGGKSVSGKGHLVYAHPDPFVISPGDPPTLQVPIDLVAPRTTIELMDGQGDAVATSDDGAGIVIDKPLTLTATDGATPEVQFSNEGAQKPAAVLVNANDVTISGLVVDGTGARTGVQVARTGAIAKGLPQPSGVTVHDLAVAGADTAVRAGQAPALRIVDNELTANTTAVGVGRQVDFQNTTTVTSRAKTTVRGNAITDVETGIDVAGQVGAIEGNSLSNIDTVGIHLGTPRFLSRHWGQDVGPIRSNTITGANRGIVVSGSMTRPVESNTLSDITETAFVVDGAILAPIRANSVDGAQRGLDIANDAEVAKVTDNEFVNIQQPGDEEGSEDADEAETSEQDNTDEETMSGDDTESTADPEDDMATKTDEAGESESDASGPGFGIGSALVSLGGVGYLLQRRLSDEDTESG
;
A
#
# COMPACT_ATOMS: atom_id res chain seq x y z
N MET A 1 -42.39 24.77 22.93
CA MET A 1 -41.73 25.94 22.31
C MET A 1 -40.34 26.03 22.88
N ASP A 2 -39.36 25.65 22.07
CA ASP A 2 -38.42 24.62 22.53
C ASP A 2 -36.97 25.08 22.52
N ARG A 3 -36.13 24.31 23.22
CA ARG A 3 -34.68 24.50 23.28
C ARG A 3 -34.02 23.45 22.39
N HIS A 4 -33.03 23.84 21.60
CA HIS A 4 -31.94 22.93 21.25
C HIS A 4 -30.60 23.65 21.44
N THR A 5 -29.93 23.32 22.54
CA THR A 5 -28.51 23.58 22.77
C THR A 5 -27.71 22.48 22.08
N HIS A 6 -26.80 22.83 21.19
CA HIS A 6 -25.82 21.87 20.68
C HIS A 6 -24.77 21.58 21.76
N SER A 7 -24.30 20.34 21.81
CA SER A 7 -23.15 19.91 22.63
C SER A 7 -22.24 19.09 21.73
N PRO A 8 -20.93 19.39 21.66
CA PRO A 8 -19.98 18.49 21.01
C PRO A 8 -19.81 17.24 21.87
N ASN A 9 -19.57 16.10 21.21
CA ASN A 9 -19.09 14.87 21.86
C ASN A 9 -18.29 14.05 20.85
N ARG A 10 -17.25 13.38 21.36
CA ARG A 10 -16.23 12.67 20.59
C ARG A 10 -16.81 11.52 19.75
N ARG A 11 -16.16 11.23 18.63
CA ARG A 11 -16.14 9.92 17.96
C ARG A 11 -14.71 9.37 18.09
N GLU A 12 -14.55 8.06 18.00
CA GLU A 12 -13.24 7.39 18.02
C GLU A 12 -13.20 6.39 16.86
N PHE A 13 -12.29 6.59 15.90
CA PHE A 13 -12.00 5.66 14.80
C PHE A 13 -10.94 4.63 15.19
N ILE A 14 -10.97 3.46 14.54
CA ILE A 14 -9.82 2.55 14.41
C ILE A 14 -9.84 1.94 12.98
N ALA A 15 -8.70 2.01 12.30
CA ALA A 15 -8.49 1.51 10.93
C ALA A 15 -7.96 0.05 10.89
N GLY A 16 -7.71 -0.49 9.70
CA GLY A 16 -7.09 -1.80 9.49
C GLY A 16 -6.47 -1.93 8.09
N THR A 17 -5.40 -2.70 7.98
CA THR A 17 -4.46 -2.71 6.83
C THR A 17 -4.27 -4.14 6.28
N VAL A 18 -3.80 -4.26 5.04
CA VAL A 18 -3.67 -5.50 4.25
C VAL A 18 -2.21 -5.76 3.83
N GLY A 19 -1.89 -7.01 3.47
CA GLY A 19 -0.64 -7.43 2.79
C GLY A 19 -0.23 -8.86 3.13
N VAL A 20 0.72 -9.55 2.46
CA VAL A 20 1.41 -9.42 1.15
C VAL A 20 1.95 -10.84 0.82
N GLY A 21 2.63 -11.07 -0.31
CA GLY A 21 3.68 -12.11 -0.40
C GLY A 21 3.99 -12.61 -1.82
N VAL A 22 5.20 -13.10 -2.16
CA VAL A 22 6.54 -13.13 -1.50
C VAL A 22 7.57 -13.36 -2.66
N ALA A 23 8.89 -13.12 -2.57
CA ALA A 23 9.85 -13.82 -1.70
C ALA A 23 11.29 -13.24 -1.81
N GLY A 24 11.98 -13.11 -0.68
CA GLY A 24 13.42 -12.81 -0.54
C GLY A 24 13.90 -13.22 0.86
N TRP A 25 15.19 -13.51 1.06
CA TRP A 25 15.67 -14.15 2.30
C TRP A 25 15.99 -13.17 3.45
N GLY A 26 15.04 -13.03 4.38
CA GLY A 26 15.34 -13.31 5.79
C GLY A 26 15.87 -12.18 6.69
N ILE A 27 15.11 -11.10 6.85
CA ILE A 27 15.16 -10.24 8.05
C ILE A 27 13.73 -10.15 8.63
N GLU A 28 13.59 -9.98 9.95
CA GLU A 28 12.29 -9.87 10.62
C GLU A 28 11.50 -8.64 10.12
N SER A 29 10.42 -8.88 9.36
CA SER A 29 9.57 -7.82 8.83
C SER A 29 8.74 -7.20 9.96
N GLY A 30 9.22 -6.06 10.46
CA GLY A 30 8.54 -5.22 11.44
C GLY A 30 7.27 -4.57 10.90
N VAL A 31 6.23 -5.37 10.64
CA VAL A 31 4.87 -4.89 10.36
C VAL A 31 4.49 -3.87 11.42
N GLY A 32 4.02 -2.71 10.98
CA GLY A 32 3.82 -1.53 11.83
C GLY A 32 3.10 -1.88 13.12
N THR A 33 3.82 -1.80 14.24
CA THR A 33 3.19 -1.92 15.55
C THR A 33 2.32 -0.69 15.75
N ALA A 34 1.02 -0.83 15.44
CA ALA A 34 -0.03 -0.08 16.13
C ALA A 34 0.36 -0.08 17.61
N PHE A 35 0.65 1.11 18.13
CA PHE A 35 1.64 1.27 19.20
C PHE A 35 1.42 0.27 20.33
N ALA A 36 2.43 -0.54 20.65
CA ALA A 36 2.34 -1.57 21.67
C ALA A 36 1.68 -0.97 22.92
N GLU A 37 0.52 -1.52 23.30
CA GLU A 37 -0.39 -0.86 24.22
C GLU A 37 0.31 -0.53 25.54
N TYR A 38 -0.10 0.58 26.16
CA TYR A 38 0.35 0.93 27.50
C TYR A 38 0.19 -0.30 28.41
N PRO A 39 1.22 -0.76 29.12
CA PRO A 39 1.15 -2.04 29.83
C PRO A 39 0.11 -1.97 30.97
N GLU A 40 -1.10 -2.44 30.67
CA GLU A 40 -2.24 -2.46 31.60
C GLU A 40 -2.10 -3.56 32.67
N THR A 41 -1.10 -4.44 32.53
CA THR A 41 -0.85 -5.49 33.51
C THR A 41 -0.24 -4.94 34.80
N GLU A 42 -1.06 -4.96 35.86
CA GLU A 42 -0.64 -4.65 37.24
C GLU A 42 0.50 -5.53 37.76
N ASP A 43 0.98 -6.53 37.01
CA ASP A 43 2.03 -7.45 37.42
C ASP A 43 3.45 -7.01 37.03
N THR A 44 3.64 -6.16 36.01
CA THR A 44 4.99 -5.70 35.64
C THR A 44 5.67 -4.94 36.78
N ALA A 45 6.75 -5.50 37.35
CA ALA A 45 7.41 -4.94 38.54
C ALA A 45 8.32 -3.72 38.24
N GLY A 46 8.31 -3.22 37.01
CA GLY A 46 9.23 -2.22 36.49
C GLY A 46 8.61 -0.85 36.20
N THR A 47 9.37 -0.05 35.46
CA THR A 47 8.94 1.23 34.88
C THR A 47 8.88 1.05 33.37
N ALA A 48 7.80 1.49 32.74
CA ALA A 48 7.61 1.43 31.30
C ALA A 48 7.98 2.78 30.66
N GLN A 49 8.55 2.78 29.46
CA GLN A 49 8.70 3.99 28.65
C GLN A 49 7.50 4.17 27.72
N VAL A 50 6.94 5.37 27.71
CA VAL A 50 5.83 5.77 26.86
C VAL A 50 6.09 7.15 26.25
N VAL A 51 5.56 7.38 25.06
CA VAL A 51 5.52 8.69 24.40
C VAL A 51 4.15 9.30 24.66
N VAL A 52 4.14 10.53 25.16
CA VAL A 52 2.94 11.35 25.35
C VAL A 52 2.90 12.39 24.24
N ARG A 53 1.84 12.39 23.44
CA ARG A 53 1.55 13.42 22.44
C ARG A 53 0.63 14.47 23.02
N PHE A 54 0.78 15.68 22.51
CA PHE A 54 0.00 16.84 22.90
C PHE A 54 -0.84 17.36 21.73
N GLU A 55 -1.69 18.33 22.00
CA GLU A 55 -2.49 19.04 21.00
C GLU A 55 -1.56 19.63 19.91
N PRO A 56 -1.77 19.32 18.61
CA PRO A 56 -0.87 19.76 17.54
C PRO A 56 -0.94 21.27 17.33
N ALA A 57 0.04 21.83 16.61
CA ALA A 57 0.04 23.25 16.28
C ALA A 57 -0.91 23.58 15.11
N GLU A 58 -1.62 24.71 15.20
CA GLU A 58 -2.38 25.33 14.10
C GLU A 58 -1.49 26.29 13.25
N GLY A 59 -0.18 26.09 13.25
CA GLY A 59 0.75 26.94 12.51
C GLY A 59 2.21 26.80 12.95
N ALA A 60 3.11 27.03 11.99
CA ALA A 60 4.47 26.53 12.03
C ALA A 60 5.55 27.61 12.17
N GLY A 61 6.80 27.24 11.86
CA GLY A 61 8.02 27.96 12.18
C GLY A 61 8.47 27.67 13.62
N LYS A 62 9.76 27.34 13.77
CA LYS A 62 10.50 27.08 15.02
C LYS A 62 10.01 27.87 16.25
N ALA A 63 9.85 29.19 16.14
CA ALA A 63 9.44 30.05 17.25
C ALA A 63 7.97 29.86 17.67
N MET A 64 7.07 29.52 16.73
CA MET A 64 5.67 29.18 16.98
C MET A 64 5.57 27.81 17.65
N LEU A 65 6.15 26.78 17.01
CA LEU A 65 6.14 25.39 17.48
C LEU A 65 6.70 25.28 18.91
N GLN A 66 7.85 25.89 19.18
CA GLN A 66 8.39 25.96 20.54
C GLN A 66 7.49 26.73 21.52
N ARG A 67 6.75 27.78 21.11
CA ARG A 67 5.81 28.48 21.99
C ARG A 67 4.58 27.61 22.29
N HIS A 68 4.10 26.88 21.28
CA HIS A 68 2.98 25.95 21.40
C HIS A 68 3.32 24.82 22.37
N ALA A 69 4.41 24.09 22.12
CA ALA A 69 4.91 23.03 23.00
C ALA A 69 5.19 23.51 24.44
N ARG A 70 5.76 24.71 24.63
CA ARG A 70 5.93 25.31 25.97
C ARG A 70 4.61 25.64 26.68
N THR A 71 3.51 25.73 25.95
CA THR A 71 2.16 26.01 26.47
C THR A 71 1.41 24.71 26.74
N THR A 72 1.28 23.84 25.74
CA THR A 72 0.51 22.58 25.81
C THR A 72 1.16 21.54 26.72
N GLN A 73 2.48 21.45 26.77
CA GLN A 73 3.17 20.51 27.67
C GLN A 73 3.22 20.98 29.14
N ARG A 74 2.78 22.21 29.46
CA ARG A 74 2.91 22.80 30.80
C ARG A 74 2.06 22.08 31.87
N PRO A 75 0.77 21.75 31.65
CA PRO A 75 -0.03 21.02 32.64
C PRO A 75 0.57 19.64 32.95
N PHE A 76 1.08 18.95 31.94
CA PHE A 76 1.77 17.67 32.11
C PHE A 76 3.09 17.80 32.89
N LYS A 77 3.91 18.82 32.58
CA LYS A 77 5.13 19.14 33.33
C LYS A 77 4.85 19.51 34.79
N GLN A 78 3.66 20.04 35.11
CA GLN A 78 3.20 20.25 36.49
C GLN A 78 2.77 18.94 37.16
N PHE A 79 1.94 18.11 36.50
CA PHE A 79 1.54 16.78 36.99
C PHE A 79 2.75 15.91 37.35
N VAL A 80 3.75 15.82 36.47
CA VAL A 80 4.98 15.03 36.69
C VAL A 80 5.83 15.56 37.85
N ALA A 81 5.78 16.87 38.13
CA ALA A 81 6.48 17.46 39.29
C ALA A 81 5.79 17.17 40.63
N GLU A 82 4.49 16.83 40.62
CA GLU A 82 3.69 16.55 41.82
C GLU A 82 3.44 15.05 42.06
N GLN A 83 3.44 14.22 41.01
CA GLN A 83 3.08 12.80 41.09
C GLN A 83 4.30 11.86 41.14
N SER A 84 4.37 11.02 42.18
CA SER A 84 5.47 10.04 42.31
C SER A 84 5.27 8.84 41.38
N GLY A 85 6.32 8.42 40.67
CA GLY A 85 6.28 7.26 39.78
C GLY A 85 6.05 7.60 38.31
N VAL A 86 6.27 8.85 37.91
CA VAL A 86 6.39 9.29 36.52
C VAL A 86 7.57 10.27 36.41
N SER A 87 8.32 10.22 35.31
CA SER A 87 9.39 11.17 34.97
C SER A 87 9.37 11.47 33.47
N ILE A 88 9.74 12.70 33.11
CA ILE A 88 9.98 13.08 31.71
C ILE A 88 11.47 12.88 31.45
N GLU A 89 11.81 12.04 30.47
CA GLU A 89 13.19 11.82 30.05
C GLU A 89 13.61 12.84 28.98
N ARG A 90 12.72 13.11 28.01
CA ARG A 90 12.94 14.08 26.92
C ARG A 90 11.62 14.74 26.50
N THR A 91 11.66 15.98 26.00
CA THR A 91 10.55 16.59 25.27
C THR A 91 10.97 17.13 23.92
N PHE A 92 10.09 16.95 22.93
CA PHE A 92 10.17 17.41 21.56
C PHE A 92 9.18 18.57 21.39
N TRP A 93 9.55 19.59 20.63
CA TRP A 93 8.69 20.71 20.25
C TRP A 93 8.23 20.64 18.79
N ALA A 94 8.95 19.99 17.89
CA ALA A 94 8.56 19.85 16.49
C ALA A 94 7.50 18.74 16.29
N ALA A 95 7.63 17.63 17.03
CA ALA A 95 6.64 16.54 17.08
C ALA A 95 5.64 16.69 18.26
N ASN A 96 5.61 17.87 18.91
CA ASN A 96 4.95 18.18 20.18
C ASN A 96 4.72 16.97 21.11
N ALA A 97 5.81 16.39 21.61
CA ALA A 97 5.81 15.11 22.31
C ALA A 97 6.72 15.08 23.56
N ALA A 98 6.55 14.09 24.42
CA ALA A 98 7.46 13.78 25.52
C ALA A 98 7.71 12.28 25.65
N LEU A 99 8.98 11.87 25.81
CA LEU A 99 9.34 10.55 26.31
C LEU A 99 9.24 10.55 27.83
N VAL A 100 8.53 9.57 28.38
CA VAL A 100 8.11 9.51 29.77
C VAL A 100 8.36 8.11 30.32
N SER A 101 9.12 8.00 31.41
CA SER A 101 9.14 6.76 32.20
C SER A 101 7.99 6.79 33.19
N VAL A 102 7.16 5.74 33.22
CA VAL A 102 5.98 5.65 34.08
C VAL A 102 5.89 4.30 34.78
N ASN A 103 5.52 4.32 36.06
CA ASN A 103 5.20 3.13 36.82
C ASN A 103 3.68 2.90 36.75
N PRO A 104 3.18 1.88 36.01
CA PRO A 104 1.75 1.70 35.78
C PRO A 104 0.96 1.46 37.08
N LYS A 105 1.60 0.91 38.12
CA LYS A 105 1.01 0.69 39.45
C LYS A 105 0.86 1.98 40.29
N ARG A 106 1.30 3.14 39.78
CA ARG A 106 1.18 4.47 40.44
C ARG A 106 0.50 5.52 39.57
N VAL A 107 0.60 5.40 38.26
CA VAL A 107 0.01 6.30 37.28
C VAL A 107 -0.60 5.43 36.18
N SER A 108 -1.91 5.51 36.00
CA SER A 108 -2.61 4.82 34.91
C SER A 108 -2.56 5.66 33.64
N ARG A 109 -2.69 5.02 32.46
CA ARG A 109 -2.82 5.70 31.16
C ARG A 109 -3.89 6.79 31.19
N ASN A 110 -5.03 6.49 31.81
CA ASN A 110 -6.17 7.40 31.93
C ASN A 110 -5.88 8.61 32.83
N ALA A 111 -4.98 8.50 33.81
CA ALA A 111 -4.52 9.67 34.58
C ALA A 111 -3.64 10.61 33.75
N ILE A 112 -2.94 10.10 32.73
CA ILE A 112 -2.16 10.91 31.78
C ILE A 112 -3.09 11.52 30.72
N LEU A 113 -3.99 10.73 30.12
CA LEU A 113 -4.96 11.19 29.11
C LEU A 113 -6.00 12.19 29.65
N ALA A 114 -6.17 12.30 30.97
CA ALA A 114 -7.03 13.29 31.61
C ALA A 114 -6.37 14.67 31.80
N ILE A 115 -5.09 14.82 31.40
CA ILE A 115 -4.35 16.08 31.54
C ILE A 115 -4.63 17.00 30.35
N GLU A 116 -4.82 18.29 30.64
CA GLU A 116 -5.08 19.32 29.64
C GLU A 116 -4.01 19.31 28.53
N HIS A 117 -4.47 19.39 27.27
CA HIS A 117 -3.70 19.25 26.03
C HIS A 117 -3.04 17.89 25.74
N VAL A 118 -3.22 16.82 26.54
CA VAL A 118 -2.74 15.48 26.15
C VAL A 118 -3.70 14.84 25.15
N THR A 119 -3.19 14.41 24.00
CA THR A 119 -3.97 13.79 22.91
C THR A 119 -3.85 12.27 22.89
N THR A 120 -2.63 11.74 23.07
CA THR A 120 -2.37 10.31 22.95
C THR A 120 -1.23 9.87 23.87
N VAL A 121 -1.30 8.64 24.37
CA VAL A 121 -0.20 7.96 25.07
C VAL A 121 0.08 6.65 24.37
N HIS A 122 1.32 6.48 23.90
CA HIS A 122 1.78 5.39 23.05
C HIS A 122 3.20 4.92 23.43
N THR A 123 3.79 3.99 22.68
CA THR A 123 5.17 3.48 22.88
C THR A 123 6.14 4.03 21.82
N ASN A 124 7.44 3.94 22.09
CA ASN A 124 8.50 4.30 21.15
C ASN A 124 8.73 3.12 20.18
N ALA A 125 8.30 3.26 18.92
CA ALA A 125 8.31 2.16 17.96
C ALA A 125 9.66 2.01 17.23
N ALA A 126 9.88 0.82 16.67
CA ALA A 126 10.96 0.52 15.74
C ALA A 126 10.70 1.15 14.34
N VAL A 127 11.77 1.33 13.58
CA VAL A 127 11.79 1.97 12.26
C VAL A 127 12.76 1.22 11.36
N GLY A 128 12.34 0.93 10.13
CA GLY A 128 13.18 0.32 9.10
C GLY A 128 13.99 1.35 8.30
N VAL A 129 15.04 0.87 7.66
CA VAL A 129 15.76 1.57 6.59
C VAL A 129 15.77 0.63 5.40
N HIS A 130 15.41 1.13 4.22
CA HIS A 130 15.09 0.32 3.04
C HIS A 130 16.17 0.51 1.96
N GLY A 131 16.89 -0.57 1.66
CA GLY A 131 18.09 -0.55 0.80
C GLY A 131 19.27 -1.24 1.50
N THR A 132 20.25 -1.73 0.74
CA THR A 132 21.39 -2.48 1.28
C THR A 132 22.71 -1.95 0.70
N ALA A 133 23.54 -1.34 1.55
CA ALA A 133 24.91 -0.95 1.22
C ALA A 133 25.91 -2.14 1.22
N ASN A 134 25.38 -3.35 1.04
CA ASN A 134 26.11 -4.62 0.98
C ASN A 134 25.35 -5.51 -0.01
N GLY A 135 25.89 -5.71 -1.22
CA GLY A 135 25.19 -6.43 -2.29
C GLY A 135 24.99 -7.91 -1.98
N THR A 136 23.78 -8.30 -1.57
CA THR A 136 23.40 -9.71 -1.34
C THR A 136 22.07 -10.15 -1.96
N ASP A 137 21.38 -9.32 -2.75
CA ASP A 137 20.21 -9.76 -3.52
C ASP A 137 20.64 -10.55 -4.77
N THR A 138 20.73 -11.86 -4.62
CA THR A 138 21.13 -12.77 -5.69
C THR A 138 19.97 -13.10 -6.63
N ALA A 139 19.54 -12.12 -7.43
CA ALA A 139 18.60 -12.30 -8.54
C ALA A 139 19.17 -11.86 -9.92
N ALA A 140 20.24 -11.07 -9.96
CA ALA A 140 20.92 -10.60 -11.19
C ALA A 140 21.65 -11.74 -11.95
N THR A 141 20.93 -12.77 -12.40
CA THR A 141 21.47 -13.90 -13.15
C THR A 141 21.55 -13.66 -14.66
N GLY A 142 22.17 -12.53 -15.02
CA GLY A 142 22.94 -12.38 -16.24
C GLY A 142 22.24 -11.76 -17.46
N LEU A 143 22.52 -10.46 -17.66
CA LEU A 143 23.20 -9.96 -18.86
C LEU A 143 23.90 -8.64 -18.48
N GLY A 144 25.21 -8.66 -18.24
CA GLY A 144 25.95 -7.44 -17.87
C GLY A 144 26.28 -6.59 -19.10
N PRO A 145 25.91 -5.29 -19.13
CA PRO A 145 26.32 -4.38 -20.19
C PRO A 145 27.83 -4.10 -20.09
N SER A 146 28.59 -4.44 -21.13
CA SER A 146 29.99 -4.02 -21.25
C SER A 146 30.09 -2.76 -22.12
N GLN A 147 30.03 -1.58 -21.51
CA GLN A 147 30.54 -0.35 -22.12
C GLN A 147 31.50 0.37 -21.17
N SER A 148 32.42 1.13 -21.75
CA SER A 148 33.45 1.88 -21.04
C SER A 148 32.97 3.28 -20.70
N GLU A 149 33.16 3.71 -19.46
CA GLU A 149 32.91 5.09 -19.02
C GLU A 149 33.92 6.06 -19.69
N GLU A 150 33.65 6.48 -20.94
CA GLU A 150 34.43 7.53 -21.63
C GLU A 150 34.05 8.95 -21.16
N SER A 151 32.97 9.11 -20.39
CA SER A 151 32.35 10.41 -20.06
C SER A 151 32.97 11.13 -18.85
N GLY A 152 33.52 10.40 -17.86
CA GLY A 152 34.03 10.99 -16.61
C GLY A 152 32.94 11.55 -15.67
N VAL A 153 31.71 11.08 -15.85
CA VAL A 153 30.55 11.32 -14.99
C VAL A 153 29.78 10.01 -14.86
N ALA A 154 29.11 9.79 -13.73
CA ALA A 154 28.31 8.59 -13.49
C ALA A 154 26.96 8.67 -14.23
N TYR A 155 26.46 7.52 -14.71
CA TYR A 155 25.24 7.43 -15.53
C TYR A 155 24.03 8.14 -14.89
N HIS A 156 23.89 8.08 -13.56
CA HIS A 156 22.76 8.67 -12.84
C HIS A 156 22.77 10.20 -12.88
N LEU A 157 23.93 10.84 -13.10
CA LEU A 157 24.01 12.29 -13.35
C LEU A 157 23.63 12.62 -14.80
N GLU A 158 24.05 11.79 -15.76
CA GLU A 158 23.73 11.99 -17.19
C GLU A 158 22.24 11.83 -17.46
N GLU A 159 21.60 10.80 -16.90
CA GLU A 159 20.17 10.51 -17.11
C GLU A 159 19.24 11.62 -16.57
N MET A 160 19.71 12.40 -15.59
CA MET A 160 19.00 13.57 -15.04
C MET A 160 19.49 14.91 -15.62
N ASP A 161 20.33 14.92 -16.66
CA ASP A 161 20.97 16.13 -17.25
C ASP A 161 21.71 17.04 -16.25
N VAL A 162 22.23 16.49 -15.16
CA VAL A 162 22.94 17.27 -14.12
C VAL A 162 24.20 17.95 -14.66
N PRO A 163 25.05 17.32 -15.49
CA PRO A 163 26.20 18.01 -16.12
C PRO A 163 25.79 19.22 -16.95
N GLN A 164 24.68 19.12 -17.69
CA GLN A 164 24.16 20.23 -18.50
C GLN A 164 23.56 21.33 -17.64
N ALA A 165 22.89 21.00 -16.53
CA ALA A 165 22.41 21.99 -15.56
C ALA A 165 23.60 22.78 -14.95
N TRP A 166 24.68 22.11 -14.57
CA TRP A 166 25.91 22.77 -14.09
C TRP A 166 26.54 23.69 -15.16
N ASP A 167 26.65 23.22 -16.41
CA ASP A 167 27.28 24.00 -17.49
C ASP A 167 26.42 25.20 -17.96
N VAL A 168 25.09 25.10 -17.91
CA VAL A 168 24.16 26.18 -18.29
C VAL A 168 24.02 27.23 -17.19
N TYR A 169 23.79 26.80 -15.93
CA TYR A 169 23.49 27.70 -14.83
C TYR A 169 24.70 28.08 -13.97
N GLY A 170 25.83 27.39 -14.13
CA GLY A 170 27.07 27.71 -13.41
C GLY A 170 27.03 27.45 -11.90
N THR A 171 26.11 26.59 -11.45
CA THR A 171 25.89 26.20 -10.05
C THR A 171 26.28 24.74 -9.82
N GLN A 172 26.66 24.41 -8.59
CA GLN A 172 26.71 23.05 -8.05
C GLN A 172 25.90 22.92 -6.75
N GLY A 173 25.00 23.86 -6.45
CA GLY A 173 24.17 23.88 -5.24
C GLY A 173 24.69 24.80 -4.12
N GLU A 174 25.59 25.75 -4.45
CA GLU A 174 26.23 26.63 -3.46
C GLU A 174 25.23 27.47 -2.67
N GLY A 175 25.32 27.39 -1.34
CA GLY A 175 24.54 28.21 -0.42
C GLY A 175 23.21 27.60 0.02
N VAL A 176 22.84 26.43 -0.50
CA VAL A 176 21.66 25.66 -0.08
C VAL A 176 22.04 24.68 1.02
N ASP A 177 21.22 24.61 2.06
CA ASP A 177 21.41 23.79 3.26
C ASP A 177 20.56 22.52 3.16
N VAL A 178 21.19 21.33 3.12
CA VAL A 178 20.51 20.04 2.89
C VAL A 178 20.74 19.08 4.04
N ALA A 179 19.69 18.70 4.75
CA ALA A 179 19.72 17.75 5.86
C ALA A 179 19.42 16.31 5.42
N VAL A 180 20.37 15.40 5.62
CA VAL A 180 20.17 13.95 5.45
C VAL A 180 19.87 13.32 6.80
N ILE A 181 18.69 12.69 6.93
CA ILE A 181 18.29 11.90 8.11
C ILE A 181 18.43 10.42 7.78
N ASP A 182 19.48 9.77 8.31
CA ASP A 182 19.84 8.38 7.98
C ASP A 182 20.72 7.75 9.09
N THR A 183 21.33 6.61 8.79
CA THR A 183 22.56 6.13 9.42
C THR A 183 23.73 7.13 9.24
N GLY A 184 24.84 6.90 9.94
CA GLY A 184 25.98 7.82 10.01
C GLY A 184 26.77 8.03 8.70
N ILE A 185 27.82 8.86 8.76
CA ILE A 185 28.63 9.26 7.60
C ILE A 185 30.11 8.96 7.84
N ASP A 186 30.77 8.36 6.85
CA ASP A 186 32.23 8.31 6.76
C ASP A 186 32.69 9.30 5.70
N THR A 187 33.60 10.19 6.08
CA THR A 187 34.20 11.19 5.18
C THR A 187 35.67 10.88 4.90
N THR A 188 36.18 9.75 5.42
CA THR A 188 37.54 9.28 5.17
C THR A 188 37.71 8.97 3.69
N GLY A 189 38.63 9.67 3.01
CA GLY A 189 38.87 9.51 1.56
C GLY A 189 37.93 10.30 0.65
N HIS A 190 36.88 10.94 1.17
CA HIS A 190 35.85 11.62 0.39
C HIS A 190 35.92 13.13 0.60
N GLU A 191 36.90 13.81 -0.02
CA GLU A 191 37.28 15.20 0.29
C GLU A 191 36.15 16.22 0.10
N GLU A 192 35.41 16.20 -1.01
CA GLU A 192 34.24 17.06 -1.22
C GLU A 192 33.11 16.79 -0.23
N LEU A 193 32.87 15.52 0.13
CA LEU A 193 31.84 15.14 1.10
C LEU A 193 32.21 15.63 2.52
N ALA A 194 33.49 15.55 2.88
CA ALA A 194 34.04 16.18 4.08
C ALA A 194 33.84 17.71 4.06
N ALA A 195 34.18 18.37 2.95
CA ALA A 195 34.07 19.82 2.81
C ALA A 195 32.63 20.30 2.88
N SER A 196 31.66 19.56 2.33
CA SER A 196 30.23 19.88 2.40
C SER A 196 29.69 19.69 3.81
N LEU A 197 30.14 18.67 4.54
CA LEU A 197 29.81 18.46 5.96
C LEU A 197 30.44 19.54 6.88
N GLU A 198 31.65 20.04 6.56
CA GLU A 198 32.29 21.14 7.29
C GLU A 198 31.54 22.48 7.10
N ARG A 199 30.91 22.68 5.93
CA ARG A 199 30.06 23.87 5.69
C ARG A 199 28.71 23.81 6.40
N GLY A 200 28.08 22.63 6.45
CA GLY A 200 26.79 22.40 7.12
C GLY A 200 26.96 22.01 8.59
N GLY A 201 26.65 20.76 8.95
CA GLY A 201 26.79 20.32 10.34
C GLY A 201 26.43 18.87 10.66
N TRP A 202 26.75 18.47 11.89
CA TRP A 202 26.60 17.09 12.39
C TRP A 202 25.77 17.01 13.67
N ALA A 203 24.89 16.01 13.77
CA ALA A 203 24.30 15.56 15.02
C ALA A 203 24.05 14.05 15.01
N GLU A 204 24.33 13.38 16.13
CA GLU A 204 24.01 11.98 16.37
C GLU A 204 22.95 11.88 17.47
N PHE A 205 21.94 11.01 17.31
CA PHE A 205 20.82 10.86 18.25
C PHE A 205 20.62 9.41 18.71
N ASP A 206 20.44 9.23 20.02
CA ASP A 206 20.14 7.92 20.63
C ASP A 206 18.70 7.45 20.35
N GLU A 207 18.37 6.24 20.80
CA GLU A 207 17.05 5.61 20.61
C GLU A 207 15.89 6.38 21.29
N SER A 208 16.20 7.23 22.28
CA SER A 208 15.30 8.13 22.97
C SER A 208 15.26 9.54 22.33
N GLY A 209 16.05 9.78 21.29
CA GLY A 209 16.23 11.04 20.59
C GLY A 209 17.24 11.99 21.23
N ASN A 210 18.00 11.59 22.26
CA ASN A 210 18.98 12.46 22.91
C ASN A 210 20.19 12.69 22.01
N ARG A 211 20.65 13.95 21.89
CA ARG A 211 21.85 14.27 21.13
C ARG A 211 23.09 13.73 21.85
N ILE A 212 23.87 12.93 21.13
CA ILE A 212 25.16 12.41 21.55
C ILE A 212 26.25 13.45 21.21
N ASP A 213 27.24 13.59 22.08
CA ASP A 213 28.42 14.42 21.87
C ASP A 213 29.48 13.58 21.14
N SER A 214 29.46 13.60 19.81
CA SER A 214 30.29 12.78 18.92
C SER A 214 30.85 13.55 17.73
N GLU A 215 31.99 13.08 17.23
CA GLU A 215 32.52 13.45 15.92
C GLU A 215 31.78 12.68 14.82
N PRO A 216 31.71 13.21 13.57
CA PRO A 216 31.17 12.50 12.41
C PRO A 216 31.70 11.08 12.27
N ASN A 217 30.79 10.11 12.15
CA ASN A 217 31.14 8.71 12.04
C ASN A 217 30.02 7.88 11.39
N ALA A 218 30.36 6.70 10.85
CA ALA A 218 29.41 5.73 10.32
C ALA A 218 29.26 4.47 11.20
N LYS A 219 29.53 4.57 12.51
CA LYS A 219 29.47 3.40 13.40
C LYS A 219 28.02 3.02 13.66
N THR A 220 27.63 1.87 13.12
CA THR A 220 26.36 1.21 13.40
C THR A 220 26.60 -0.28 13.50
N GLU A 221 25.89 -0.96 14.39
CA GLU A 221 25.91 -2.43 14.50
C GLU A 221 24.91 -3.08 13.51
N PHE A 222 24.28 -2.26 12.66
CA PHE A 222 23.27 -2.65 11.67
C PHE A 222 23.91 -3.10 10.33
N PRO A 223 23.35 -4.09 9.60
CA PRO A 223 23.92 -4.61 8.35
C PRO A 223 23.99 -3.63 7.16
N GLN A 224 23.45 -2.42 7.32
CA GLN A 224 23.48 -1.34 6.32
C GLN A 224 24.52 -0.26 6.65
N ALA A 225 25.57 -0.59 7.41
CA ALA A 225 26.69 0.31 7.63
C ALA A 225 27.24 0.83 6.28
N GLY A 226 27.40 2.15 6.15
CA GLY A 226 27.77 2.80 4.89
C GLY A 226 26.61 3.40 4.10
N HIS A 227 25.36 2.98 4.30
CA HIS A 227 24.18 3.54 3.59
C HIS A 227 24.12 5.06 3.69
N GLY A 228 24.24 5.59 4.91
CA GLY A 228 24.26 7.02 5.20
C GLY A 228 25.46 7.78 4.63
N THR A 229 26.50 7.08 4.18
CA THR A 229 27.61 7.67 3.43
C THR A 229 27.26 7.77 1.95
N ALA A 230 26.77 6.66 1.38
CA ALA A 230 26.38 6.59 -0.03
C ALA A 230 25.26 7.58 -0.40
N VAL A 231 24.17 7.65 0.39
CA VAL A 231 23.06 8.59 0.12
C VAL A 231 23.46 10.06 0.32
N SER A 232 24.38 10.35 1.24
CA SER A 232 24.96 11.70 1.38
C SER A 232 25.92 12.03 0.24
N GLY A 233 26.60 11.03 -0.34
CA GLY A 233 27.44 11.17 -1.52
C GLY A 233 26.66 11.42 -2.81
N ALA A 234 25.48 10.79 -2.98
CA ALA A 234 24.60 11.05 -4.12
C ALA A 234 24.16 12.53 -4.20
N ILE A 235 24.02 13.21 -3.05
CA ILE A 235 23.83 14.67 -2.99
C ILE A 235 25.17 15.39 -3.18
N ALA A 236 26.09 15.26 -2.22
CA ALA A 236 27.17 16.23 -1.99
C ALA A 236 28.58 15.68 -2.27
N GLY A 237 28.69 14.53 -2.94
CA GLY A 237 29.97 13.90 -3.29
C GLY A 237 30.66 14.54 -4.49
N GLY A 238 31.98 14.38 -4.58
CA GLY A 238 32.80 14.96 -5.64
C GLY A 238 32.96 14.02 -6.83
N ALA A 239 34.19 13.50 -6.97
CA ALA A 239 34.56 12.52 -7.98
C ALA A 239 35.37 11.37 -7.36
N THR A 240 35.43 10.24 -8.06
CA THR A 240 36.27 9.08 -7.74
C THR A 240 37.77 9.34 -7.99
N ASP A 241 38.63 8.43 -7.54
CA ASP A 241 40.10 8.46 -7.74
C ASP A 241 40.54 8.59 -9.22
N ASP A 242 39.73 8.09 -10.16
CA ASP A 242 39.95 8.19 -11.62
C ASP A 242 39.25 9.39 -12.27
N GLY A 243 38.43 10.13 -11.52
CA GLY A 243 37.86 11.42 -11.91
C GLY A 243 36.37 11.39 -12.30
N THR A 244 35.68 10.24 -12.16
CA THR A 244 34.25 10.12 -12.46
C THR A 244 33.42 10.86 -11.40
N LYS A 245 32.74 11.94 -11.78
CA LYS A 245 31.85 12.69 -10.87
C LYS A 245 30.57 11.90 -10.56
N TYR A 246 30.08 11.97 -9.32
CA TYR A 246 28.93 11.17 -8.90
C TYR A 246 27.91 11.87 -7.97
N GLY A 247 28.23 13.00 -7.35
CA GLY A 247 27.25 13.78 -6.57
C GLY A 247 26.49 14.77 -7.44
N VAL A 248 25.19 14.97 -7.18
CA VAL A 248 24.29 15.86 -7.96
C VAL A 248 24.54 17.34 -7.65
N ALA A 249 24.74 17.67 -6.38
CA ALA A 249 24.95 19.04 -5.91
C ALA A 249 26.16 19.12 -4.94
N PRO A 250 27.42 18.98 -5.42
CA PRO A 250 28.63 19.03 -4.60
C PRO A 250 28.82 20.34 -3.79
N GLY A 251 28.17 21.43 -4.20
CA GLY A 251 28.27 22.77 -3.61
C GLY A 251 27.45 22.98 -2.33
N VAL A 252 26.47 22.12 -2.02
CA VAL A 252 25.56 22.29 -0.87
C VAL A 252 26.27 22.30 0.47
N ASN A 253 25.64 22.88 1.48
CA ASN A 253 26.05 22.73 2.87
C ASN A 253 25.35 21.49 3.44
N LEU A 254 26.09 20.41 3.66
CA LEU A 254 25.53 19.12 4.07
C LEU A 254 25.32 19.10 5.59
N TYR A 255 24.07 18.96 6.00
CA TYR A 255 23.69 18.66 7.37
C TYR A 255 23.40 17.17 7.50
N LYS A 256 23.90 16.54 8.56
CA LYS A 256 23.78 15.10 8.74
C LYS A 256 23.29 14.76 10.14
N ALA A 257 22.11 14.16 10.20
CA ALA A 257 21.48 13.65 11.41
C ALA A 257 21.61 12.12 11.45
N GLN A 258 22.62 11.60 12.14
CA GLN A 258 22.73 10.16 12.41
C GLN A 258 21.70 9.74 13.44
N MET A 259 20.96 8.68 13.12
CA MET A 259 20.17 7.91 14.09
C MET A 259 20.95 6.67 14.52
N VAL A 260 21.13 6.50 15.84
CA VAL A 260 21.71 5.28 16.39
C VAL A 260 20.68 4.15 16.30
N SER A 261 21.05 3.09 15.60
CA SER A 261 20.30 1.84 15.55
C SER A 261 20.86 0.83 16.54
N GLN A 262 19.99 0.05 17.18
CA GLN A 262 20.37 -1.13 17.98
C GLN A 262 19.79 -2.40 17.33
N PRO A 263 20.59 -3.45 17.08
CA PRO A 263 20.07 -4.74 16.62
C PRO A 263 19.44 -5.54 17.77
N PRO A 264 18.29 -6.23 17.57
CA PRO A 264 17.54 -6.34 16.31
C PRO A 264 16.59 -5.17 16.01
N GLU A 265 16.29 -4.28 16.95
CA GLU A 265 15.10 -3.42 16.88
C GLU A 265 15.19 -2.14 16.02
N GLY A 266 16.30 -1.91 15.31
CA GLY A 266 16.40 -0.88 14.26
C GLY A 266 16.59 0.55 14.77
N ILE A 267 16.14 1.53 13.99
CA ILE A 267 16.05 2.94 14.39
C ILE A 267 14.77 3.12 15.24
N ARG A 268 14.68 4.17 16.07
CA ARG A 268 13.45 4.52 16.81
C ARG A 268 12.74 5.73 16.24
N THR A 269 11.41 5.77 16.35
CA THR A 269 10.60 6.91 15.89
C THR A 269 11.01 8.22 16.59
N LEU A 270 11.39 8.17 17.87
CA LEU A 270 11.89 9.33 18.61
C LEU A 270 13.26 9.86 18.11
N ALA A 271 14.09 9.01 17.52
CA ALA A 271 15.33 9.46 16.89
C ALA A 271 15.01 10.27 15.62
N VAL A 272 14.12 9.76 14.77
CA VAL A 272 13.63 10.48 13.57
C VAL A 272 12.99 11.83 13.95
N PHE A 273 12.19 11.88 15.02
CA PHE A 273 11.67 13.15 15.55
C PHE A 273 12.78 14.12 15.98
N ALA A 274 13.90 13.64 16.55
CA ALA A 274 15.04 14.47 16.91
C ALA A 274 15.78 15.01 15.67
N GLY A 275 15.87 14.21 14.60
CA GLY A 275 16.45 14.64 13.32
C GLY A 275 15.64 15.75 12.65
N ILE A 276 14.32 15.57 12.51
CA ILE A 276 13.43 16.59 11.94
C ILE A 276 13.42 17.86 12.82
N GLU A 277 13.36 17.71 14.14
CA GLU A 277 13.45 18.83 15.09
C GLU A 277 14.79 19.58 14.98
N TRP A 278 15.89 18.88 14.72
CA TRP A 278 17.21 19.47 14.54
C TRP A 278 17.38 20.16 13.18
N ALA A 279 16.81 19.61 12.10
CA ALA A 279 16.76 20.26 10.79
C ALA A 279 16.00 21.60 10.85
N ILE A 280 14.80 21.62 11.45
CA ILE A 280 14.04 22.85 11.73
C ILE A 280 14.78 23.73 12.78
N GLU A 281 15.69 23.18 13.59
CA GLU A 281 16.59 23.98 14.44
C GLU A 281 17.78 24.57 13.68
N GLN A 282 18.22 23.99 12.56
CA GLN A 282 19.33 24.55 11.77
C GLN A 282 18.86 25.59 10.74
N ASP A 283 17.56 25.65 10.43
CA ASP A 283 16.98 26.50 9.35
C ASP A 283 17.46 26.04 7.95
N VAL A 284 17.57 24.72 7.73
CA VAL A 284 17.92 24.14 6.41
C VAL A 284 16.80 24.31 5.38
N ASP A 285 17.11 24.22 4.09
CA ASP A 285 16.12 24.32 3.01
C ASP A 285 15.46 22.98 2.68
N ILE A 286 16.24 21.89 2.69
CA ILE A 286 15.79 20.54 2.27
C ILE A 286 16.04 19.50 3.37
N ILE A 287 15.08 18.57 3.56
CA ILE A 287 15.29 17.31 4.28
C ILE A 287 15.21 16.14 3.29
N SER A 288 16.27 15.35 3.18
CA SER A 288 16.30 14.08 2.45
C SER A 288 16.18 12.89 3.40
N MET A 289 15.24 11.99 3.12
CA MET A 289 14.88 10.84 3.96
C MET A 289 14.88 9.53 3.16
N SER A 290 16.03 8.84 3.15
CA SER A 290 16.20 7.50 2.55
C SER A 290 15.82 6.35 3.50
N LEU A 291 14.73 6.53 4.27
CA LEU A 291 14.25 5.58 5.28
C LEU A 291 12.75 5.31 5.15
N GLY A 292 12.32 4.14 5.63
CA GLY A 292 10.92 3.70 5.58
C GLY A 292 10.37 3.45 6.98
N LEU A 293 9.47 4.32 7.43
CA LEU A 293 8.59 4.03 8.55
C LEU A 293 7.49 3.06 8.07
N PRO A 294 6.92 2.25 8.98
CA PRO A 294 5.80 1.37 8.63
C PRO A 294 4.67 2.12 7.91
N ILE A 295 4.02 1.42 6.97
CA ILE A 295 2.95 1.92 6.10
C ILE A 295 1.89 2.71 6.91
N TYR A 296 1.57 3.92 6.46
CA TYR A 296 0.63 4.88 7.05
C TYR A 296 0.95 5.28 8.52
N ASN A 297 2.20 5.70 8.79
CA ASN A 297 2.64 6.05 10.15
C ASN A 297 2.13 7.43 10.64
N GLN A 298 0.94 7.45 11.23
CA GLN A 298 0.34 8.65 11.84
C GLN A 298 1.26 9.41 12.83
N ALA A 299 2.27 8.76 13.43
CA ALA A 299 3.17 9.41 14.39
C ALA A 299 4.09 10.46 13.74
N ILE A 300 4.44 10.28 12.46
CA ILE A 300 5.38 11.13 11.72
C ILE A 300 4.68 12.27 10.96
N VAL A 301 3.35 12.21 10.79
CA VAL A 301 2.56 13.22 10.08
C VAL A 301 2.78 14.62 10.68
N GLU A 302 2.57 14.80 11.98
CA GLU A 302 2.78 16.11 12.62
C GLU A 302 4.20 16.69 12.43
N PRO A 303 5.32 15.99 12.73
CA PRO A 303 6.65 16.57 12.52
C PRO A 303 7.01 16.80 11.04
N ILE A 304 6.53 15.97 10.10
CA ILE A 304 6.75 16.20 8.65
C ILE A 304 5.97 17.43 8.18
N ARG A 305 4.68 17.50 8.55
CA ARG A 305 3.83 18.68 8.26
C ARG A 305 4.41 19.95 8.87
N ASN A 306 4.91 19.88 10.11
CA ASN A 306 5.55 21.00 10.79
C ASN A 306 6.93 21.37 10.19
N ALA A 307 7.59 20.50 9.43
CA ALA A 307 8.77 20.85 8.62
C ALA A 307 8.34 21.60 7.35
N ILE A 308 7.41 21.02 6.58
CA ILE A 308 6.86 21.58 5.33
C ILE A 308 6.28 22.98 5.59
N GLU A 309 5.38 23.11 6.57
CA GLU A 309 4.78 24.40 6.97
C GLU A 309 5.81 25.39 7.57
N SER A 310 7.00 24.94 7.99
CA SER A 310 8.10 25.82 8.41
C SER A 310 8.96 26.32 7.25
N GLY A 311 8.71 25.87 6.01
CA GLY A 311 9.43 26.26 4.80
C GLY A 311 10.44 25.24 4.27
N LEU A 312 10.46 24.00 4.80
CA LEU A 312 11.43 22.98 4.41
C LEU A 312 10.85 22.05 3.33
N LEU A 313 11.56 21.83 2.22
CA LEU A 313 11.20 20.81 1.24
C LEU A 313 11.58 19.42 1.79
N VAL A 314 10.63 18.49 1.85
CA VAL A 314 10.90 17.12 2.32
C VAL A 314 10.90 16.17 1.11
N VAL A 315 12.01 15.46 0.89
CA VAL A 315 12.19 14.49 -0.19
C VAL A 315 12.39 13.09 0.40
N SER A 316 11.62 12.10 -0.04
CA SER A 316 11.61 10.76 0.57
C SER A 316 11.52 9.65 -0.47
N ALA A 317 12.24 8.55 -0.22
CA ALA A 317 12.11 7.32 -1.00
C ALA A 317 10.75 6.66 -0.75
N VAL A 318 10.06 6.19 -1.81
CA VAL A 318 8.75 5.51 -1.66
C VAL A 318 8.84 4.13 -1.00
N GLY A 319 9.98 3.46 -1.12
CA GLY A 319 10.21 2.12 -0.58
C GLY A 319 10.66 1.10 -1.63
N ASN A 320 11.06 -0.07 -1.13
CA ASN A 320 11.55 -1.19 -1.93
C ASN A 320 10.69 -2.44 -1.65
N SER A 321 9.40 -2.41 -1.99
CA SER A 321 8.48 -3.56 -1.79
C SER A 321 7.48 -3.79 -2.94
N GLY A 322 7.70 -3.17 -4.09
CA GLY A 322 6.90 -3.36 -5.31
C GLY A 322 5.57 -2.59 -5.35
N GLN A 323 4.86 -2.71 -6.46
CA GLN A 323 3.58 -2.03 -6.72
C GLN A 323 2.53 -2.33 -5.64
N TYR A 324 1.61 -1.39 -5.43
CA TYR A 324 0.58 -1.40 -4.39
C TYR A 324 1.15 -1.40 -2.97
N THR A 325 2.29 -0.72 -2.78
CA THR A 325 2.89 -0.46 -1.46
C THR A 325 3.50 0.94 -1.42
N GLY A 326 3.44 1.62 -0.27
CA GLY A 326 4.16 2.87 -0.03
C GLY A 326 4.49 3.05 1.45
N PHE A 327 5.61 3.71 1.72
CA PHE A 327 6.14 3.86 3.08
C PHE A 327 6.10 5.32 3.53
N SER A 328 5.92 5.54 4.83
CA SER A 328 5.99 6.90 5.39
C SER A 328 7.46 7.30 5.59
N PRO A 329 7.86 8.56 5.35
CA PRO A 329 7.00 9.71 5.09
C PRO A 329 6.64 9.96 3.62
N ALA A 330 7.14 9.18 2.65
CA ALA A 330 6.86 9.41 1.24
C ALA A 330 5.36 9.41 0.90
N ASN A 331 4.56 8.55 1.54
CA ASN A 331 3.10 8.53 1.36
C ASN A 331 2.31 9.61 2.15
N ILE A 332 2.93 10.75 2.47
CA ILE A 332 2.30 11.89 3.17
C ILE A 332 2.20 13.09 2.21
N PRO A 333 1.00 13.69 2.01
CA PRO A 333 0.84 14.87 1.16
C PRO A 333 1.77 16.03 1.53
N GLY A 334 2.36 16.65 0.51
CA GLY A 334 3.37 17.72 0.64
C GLY A 334 4.83 17.22 0.69
N VAL A 335 5.07 15.92 0.86
CA VAL A 335 6.40 15.32 0.59
C VAL A 335 6.61 15.21 -0.93
N LEU A 336 7.86 15.30 -1.38
CA LEU A 336 8.28 14.90 -2.72
C LEU A 336 8.74 13.44 -2.67
N SER A 337 7.90 12.55 -3.17
CA SER A 337 8.05 11.10 -3.09
C SER A 337 8.72 10.55 -4.35
N VAL A 338 9.76 9.72 -4.16
CA VAL A 338 10.68 9.35 -5.24
C VAL A 338 10.79 7.83 -5.42
N GLY A 339 10.44 7.36 -6.61
CA GLY A 339 10.60 5.99 -7.10
C GLY A 339 11.91 5.76 -7.84
N GLY A 340 12.15 4.51 -8.29
CA GLY A 340 13.44 4.11 -8.87
C GLY A 340 13.38 3.50 -10.27
N ILE A 341 14.38 3.83 -11.10
CA ILE A 341 14.64 3.25 -12.43
C ILE A 341 16.09 2.73 -12.57
N ASP A 342 16.36 1.93 -13.60
CA ASP A 342 17.70 1.42 -13.96
C ASP A 342 18.45 2.29 -15.00
N ASP A 343 19.51 1.75 -15.62
CA ASP A 343 20.26 2.42 -16.71
C ASP A 343 19.60 2.32 -18.10
N ASN A 344 18.58 1.48 -18.24
CA ASN A 344 17.77 1.31 -19.45
C ASN A 344 16.47 2.16 -19.42
N ARG A 345 16.22 2.87 -18.30
CA ARG A 345 14.99 3.60 -17.95
C ARG A 345 13.80 2.70 -17.60
N GLU A 346 14.04 1.41 -17.36
CA GLU A 346 13.03 0.50 -16.83
C GLU A 346 12.86 0.72 -15.33
N LEU A 347 11.67 0.39 -14.79
CA LEU A 347 11.40 0.47 -13.35
C LEU A 347 12.31 -0.51 -12.60
N TYR A 348 12.92 -0.04 -11.51
CA TYR A 348 13.53 -0.95 -10.54
C TYR A 348 12.46 -1.91 -10.02
N GLU A 349 12.64 -3.22 -10.20
CA GLU A 349 11.61 -4.25 -9.98
C GLU A 349 10.88 -4.14 -8.62
N ASN A 350 11.61 -3.77 -7.56
CA ASN A 350 11.06 -3.63 -6.21
C ASN A 350 10.60 -2.21 -5.88
N THR A 351 10.57 -1.25 -6.81
CA THR A 351 10.12 0.12 -6.53
C THR A 351 8.67 0.12 -6.05
N SER A 352 8.48 0.63 -4.84
CA SER A 352 7.17 0.90 -4.26
C SER A 352 6.43 1.98 -5.07
N GLY A 353 5.12 2.02 -4.88
CA GLY A 353 4.17 2.95 -5.48
C GLY A 353 2.74 2.47 -5.20
N GLU A 354 1.83 3.41 -4.95
CA GLU A 354 0.42 3.13 -4.64
C GLU A 354 -0.46 4.37 -4.90
N ARG A 355 -1.74 4.15 -5.25
CA ARG A 355 -2.81 5.15 -5.17
C ARG A 355 -3.43 5.14 -3.77
N ILE A 356 -3.54 6.31 -3.16
CA ILE A 356 -3.84 6.51 -1.74
C ILE A 356 -5.16 7.26 -1.60
N ASP A 357 -6.16 6.58 -1.02
CA ASP A 357 -7.41 7.19 -0.51
C ASP A 357 -7.13 7.81 0.87
N THR A 358 -7.29 9.12 0.96
CA THR A 358 -6.88 9.89 2.13
C THR A 358 -7.74 9.60 3.38
N ASP A 359 -9.05 9.40 3.24
CA ASP A 359 -9.93 9.11 4.40
C ASP A 359 -9.74 7.65 4.85
N ARG A 360 -9.66 6.70 3.90
CA ARG A 360 -9.43 5.28 4.17
C ARG A 360 -8.17 5.01 4.97
N TYR A 361 -7.06 5.67 4.61
CA TYR A 361 -5.75 5.36 5.19
C TYR A 361 -5.33 6.29 6.34
N TRP A 362 -5.78 7.55 6.35
CA TRP A 362 -5.36 8.54 7.37
C TRP A 362 -6.48 9.02 8.30
N GLY A 363 -7.74 9.06 7.86
CA GLY A 363 -8.93 9.36 8.67
C GLY A 363 -8.80 10.62 9.55
N ASP A 364 -9.03 10.48 10.86
CA ASP A 364 -8.93 11.55 11.88
C ASP A 364 -7.55 12.26 11.97
N THR A 365 -6.52 11.85 11.21
CA THR A 365 -5.18 12.50 11.16
C THR A 365 -4.92 13.35 9.92
N THR A 366 -5.90 13.43 9.02
CA THR A 366 -5.88 14.29 7.83
C THR A 366 -5.85 15.78 8.20
N ALA A 367 -5.36 16.62 7.28
CA ALA A 367 -5.48 18.07 7.35
C ALA A 367 -6.45 18.56 6.27
N ASP A 368 -7.19 19.65 6.53
CA ASP A 368 -8.23 20.23 5.63
C ASP A 368 -7.78 20.55 4.19
N TRP A 369 -6.47 20.51 3.90
CA TRP A 369 -5.86 20.77 2.59
C TRP A 369 -5.36 19.51 1.85
N TRP A 370 -5.42 18.32 2.47
CA TRP A 370 -5.01 17.09 1.82
C TRP A 370 -5.99 16.72 0.69
N PRO A 371 -5.51 16.22 -0.46
CA PRO A 371 -6.38 15.79 -1.56
C PRO A 371 -7.16 14.53 -1.17
N GLU A 372 -8.36 14.34 -1.75
CA GLU A 372 -9.21 13.17 -1.46
C GLU A 372 -8.51 11.86 -1.88
N GLU A 373 -7.79 11.87 -3.01
CA GLU A 373 -6.86 10.83 -3.44
C GLU A 373 -5.56 11.45 -3.98
N PHE A 374 -4.45 10.69 -3.89
CA PHE A 374 -3.18 11.03 -4.54
C PHE A 374 -2.37 9.75 -4.84
N THR A 375 -1.38 9.83 -5.72
CA THR A 375 -0.49 8.71 -6.07
C THR A 375 0.93 8.97 -5.57
N VAL A 376 1.64 7.91 -5.21
CA VAL A 376 3.11 7.90 -5.06
C VAL A 376 3.72 6.83 -5.98
N PRO A 377 4.93 7.05 -6.55
CA PRO A 377 5.77 8.24 -6.43
C PRO A 377 5.22 9.48 -7.17
N ASP A 378 5.71 10.67 -6.81
CA ASP A 378 5.54 11.89 -7.62
C ASP A 378 6.40 11.82 -8.88
N VAL A 379 7.62 11.30 -8.75
CA VAL A 379 8.65 11.18 -9.82
C VAL A 379 9.56 9.98 -9.59
N THR A 380 10.25 9.55 -10.63
CA THR A 380 11.33 8.55 -10.58
C THR A 380 12.71 9.18 -10.81
N ALA A 381 13.74 8.51 -10.30
CA ALA A 381 15.13 8.83 -10.61
C ALA A 381 16.00 7.56 -10.62
N PRO A 382 17.22 7.60 -11.20
CA PRO A 382 18.19 6.51 -11.17
C PRO A 382 18.37 5.85 -9.79
N ALA A 383 18.24 4.53 -9.75
CA ALA A 383 18.13 3.74 -8.52
C ALA A 383 18.78 2.35 -8.59
N VAL A 384 19.48 1.99 -9.66
CA VAL A 384 20.15 0.69 -9.82
C VAL A 384 21.59 0.91 -10.23
N ASP A 385 22.53 0.20 -9.61
CA ASP A 385 23.98 0.29 -9.91
C ASP A 385 24.55 1.73 -9.83
N THR A 386 23.91 2.58 -9.00
CA THR A 386 24.28 3.98 -8.77
C THR A 386 25.64 4.08 -8.09
N LEU A 387 26.56 4.86 -8.69
CA LEU A 387 27.92 4.98 -8.19
C LEU A 387 27.96 5.91 -6.96
N GLY A 388 28.46 5.42 -5.83
CA GLY A 388 28.51 6.20 -4.60
C GLY A 388 29.65 5.83 -3.65
N PRO A 389 29.94 6.69 -2.65
CA PRO A 389 30.98 6.47 -1.67
C PRO A 389 30.51 5.50 -0.59
N VAL A 390 31.36 4.55 -0.25
CA VAL A 390 31.18 3.65 0.91
C VAL A 390 32.30 3.89 1.93
N LEU A 391 32.36 3.06 2.97
CA LEU A 391 33.29 3.20 4.09
C LEU A 391 34.78 3.08 3.66
N ASP A 392 35.67 3.58 4.51
CA ASP A 392 37.14 3.46 4.35
C ASP A 392 37.66 4.03 3.00
N GLY A 393 37.02 5.08 2.48
CA GLY A 393 37.41 5.78 1.26
C GLY A 393 37.25 4.97 -0.02
N GLN A 394 36.36 3.98 -0.03
CA GLN A 394 36.05 3.19 -1.22
C GLN A 394 34.79 3.70 -1.92
N PHE A 395 34.56 3.25 -3.15
CA PHE A 395 33.35 3.51 -3.94
C PHE A 395 32.73 2.18 -4.36
N ASP A 396 31.41 2.12 -4.45
CA ASP A 396 30.68 0.93 -4.89
C ASP A 396 29.38 1.32 -5.62
N ARG A 397 28.76 0.35 -6.30
CA ARG A 397 27.47 0.51 -6.98
C ARG A 397 26.33 0.01 -6.11
N ASN A 398 25.29 0.82 -5.95
CA ASN A 398 24.21 0.57 -4.99
C ASN A 398 22.83 0.68 -5.65
N SER A 399 21.86 -0.09 -5.15
CA SER A 399 20.52 -0.22 -5.74
C SER A 399 19.40 -0.09 -4.69
N GLY A 400 18.31 0.59 -5.07
CA GLY A 400 17.14 0.90 -4.23
C GLY A 400 16.66 2.35 -4.35
N THR A 401 15.39 2.61 -4.06
CA THR A 401 14.79 3.96 -4.08
C THR A 401 15.46 4.94 -3.10
N SER A 402 16.20 4.42 -2.11
CA SER A 402 17.06 5.18 -1.20
C SER A 402 18.22 5.93 -1.88
N PHE A 403 18.58 5.59 -3.12
CA PHE A 403 19.57 6.30 -3.94
C PHE A 403 18.95 7.28 -4.95
N ALA A 404 17.69 7.06 -5.33
CA ALA A 404 16.91 7.98 -6.15
C ALA A 404 16.46 9.24 -5.37
N ALA A 405 15.94 9.08 -4.15
CA ALA A 405 15.52 10.19 -3.30
C ALA A 405 16.61 11.26 -3.01
N PRO A 406 17.87 10.91 -2.67
CA PRO A 406 18.94 11.90 -2.51
C PRO A 406 19.34 12.55 -3.84
N CYS A 407 19.26 11.82 -4.96
CA CYS A 407 19.48 12.41 -6.29
C CYS A 407 18.48 13.55 -6.56
N VAL A 408 17.18 13.33 -6.33
CA VAL A 408 16.13 14.36 -6.50
C VAL A 408 16.27 15.50 -5.48
N ALA A 409 16.69 15.22 -4.24
CA ALA A 409 17.04 16.26 -3.27
C ALA A 409 18.22 17.14 -3.75
N GLY A 410 19.19 16.55 -4.44
CA GLY A 410 20.24 17.28 -5.14
C GLY A 410 19.71 18.16 -6.27
N VAL A 411 18.77 17.66 -7.09
CA VAL A 411 18.15 18.45 -8.17
C VAL A 411 17.39 19.66 -7.62
N ALA A 412 16.63 19.48 -6.55
CA ALA A 412 15.97 20.59 -5.85
C ALA A 412 16.99 21.61 -5.30
N ALA A 413 18.13 21.16 -4.78
CA ALA A 413 19.20 22.06 -4.33
C ALA A 413 19.85 22.85 -5.48
N LEU A 414 19.98 22.27 -6.68
CA LEU A 414 20.43 23.02 -7.86
C LEU A 414 19.43 24.12 -8.25
N ALA A 415 18.11 23.85 -8.16
CA ALA A 415 17.07 24.84 -8.43
C ALA A 415 17.03 25.99 -7.41
N MET A 416 17.15 25.67 -6.11
CA MET A 416 17.24 26.66 -5.03
C MET A 416 18.50 27.53 -5.12
N ALA A 417 19.61 26.99 -5.64
CA ALA A 417 20.85 27.75 -5.83
C ALA A 417 20.81 28.71 -7.03
N VAL A 418 19.79 28.62 -7.91
CA VAL A 418 19.63 29.48 -9.09
C VAL A 418 18.49 30.48 -8.92
N THR A 419 17.41 30.10 -8.22
CA THR A 419 16.12 30.80 -8.27
C THR A 419 15.60 31.20 -6.88
N ASP A 420 14.94 32.38 -6.79
CA ASP A 420 14.18 32.82 -5.60
C ASP A 420 12.78 32.12 -5.53
N ALA A 421 12.66 30.89 -6.06
CA ALA A 421 11.39 30.16 -6.14
C ALA A 421 11.01 29.52 -4.79
N ASP A 422 9.71 29.33 -4.54
CA ASP A 422 9.23 28.59 -3.38
C ASP A 422 9.17 27.07 -3.61
N ASN A 423 9.04 26.30 -2.52
CA ASN A 423 9.09 24.84 -2.55
C ASN A 423 7.98 24.22 -3.41
N ASP A 424 6.82 24.86 -3.51
CA ASP A 424 5.71 24.39 -4.34
C ASP A 424 6.05 24.60 -5.82
N ALA A 425 6.58 25.77 -6.19
CA ALA A 425 7.09 26.02 -7.55
C ALA A 425 8.23 25.06 -7.92
N ILE A 426 9.17 24.79 -7.02
CA ILE A 426 10.28 23.85 -7.24
C ILE A 426 9.78 22.41 -7.37
N LYS A 427 8.85 21.96 -6.51
CA LYS A 427 8.23 20.64 -6.64
C LYS A 427 7.50 20.53 -7.99
N ASN A 428 6.67 21.52 -8.33
CA ASN A 428 5.93 21.53 -9.58
C ASN A 428 6.87 21.48 -10.79
N ALA A 429 7.97 22.24 -10.80
CA ALA A 429 8.95 22.21 -11.90
C ALA A 429 9.67 20.85 -12.03
N ILE A 430 9.97 20.19 -10.92
CA ILE A 430 10.53 18.83 -10.92
C ILE A 430 9.52 17.80 -11.46
N THR A 431 8.24 17.95 -11.14
CA THR A 431 7.17 17.03 -11.62
C THR A 431 6.73 17.31 -13.05
N GLU A 432 6.51 18.57 -13.44
CA GLU A 432 5.96 18.96 -14.74
C GLU A 432 6.98 18.83 -15.88
N THR A 433 8.29 18.89 -15.57
CA THR A 433 9.35 18.63 -16.56
C THR A 433 9.94 17.23 -16.49
N ALA A 434 9.38 16.35 -15.66
CA ALA A 434 9.80 14.97 -15.58
C ALA A 434 9.65 14.30 -16.97
N ARG A 435 10.72 13.68 -17.45
CA ARG A 435 10.69 12.86 -18.65
C ARG A 435 10.00 11.56 -18.32
N HIS A 436 8.70 11.47 -18.56
CA HIS A 436 8.12 10.14 -18.70
C HIS A 436 8.86 9.40 -19.83
N PRO A 437 9.36 8.16 -19.61
CA PRO A 437 9.81 7.34 -20.72
C PRO A 437 8.73 7.30 -21.79
N ALA A 438 9.15 7.36 -23.06
CA ALA A 438 8.29 6.98 -24.17
C ALA A 438 8.05 5.47 -24.05
N ALA A 439 7.04 5.09 -23.26
CA ALA A 439 6.78 3.72 -22.87
C ALA A 439 6.65 2.84 -24.11
N GLU A 440 7.30 1.67 -24.13
CA GLU A 440 7.30 0.77 -25.30
C GLU A 440 5.88 0.48 -25.81
N ASP A 441 4.92 0.34 -24.91
CA ASP A 441 3.53 0.11 -25.23
C ASP A 441 2.64 1.38 -25.14
N ALA A 442 3.14 2.58 -24.79
CA ALA A 442 2.42 3.89 -24.79
C ALA A 442 1.03 3.98 -24.06
N PHE A 443 0.54 2.87 -23.50
CA PHE A 443 -0.79 2.67 -22.91
C PHE A 443 -0.78 2.62 -21.38
N ASP A 444 0.37 2.31 -20.77
CA ASP A 444 0.51 2.02 -19.32
C ASP A 444 0.40 3.27 -18.43
N ILE A 445 0.61 4.46 -19.03
CA ILE A 445 0.49 5.75 -18.35
C ILE A 445 -0.99 6.13 -18.21
N ASP A 446 -1.47 6.25 -16.97
CA ASP A 446 -2.68 6.99 -16.60
C ASP A 446 -2.28 8.42 -16.18
N PRO A 447 -2.53 9.47 -17.00
CA PRO A 447 -1.96 10.80 -16.79
C PRO A 447 -2.45 11.47 -15.49
N GLY A 448 -1.57 11.49 -14.47
CA GLY A 448 -1.89 11.98 -13.12
C GLY A 448 -2.16 10.88 -12.08
N HIS A 449 -2.08 9.60 -12.45
CA HIS A 449 -2.39 8.46 -11.58
C HIS A 449 -1.39 7.30 -11.63
N ASP A 450 -0.37 7.35 -12.49
CA ASP A 450 0.70 6.35 -12.63
C ASP A 450 1.42 6.05 -11.30
N ASP A 451 1.23 4.84 -10.74
CA ASP A 451 1.81 4.38 -9.48
C ASP A 451 3.19 3.68 -9.63
N ARG A 452 3.88 3.97 -10.74
CA ARG A 452 5.17 3.38 -11.12
C ARG A 452 6.24 4.45 -11.35
N TYR A 453 6.03 5.31 -12.34
CA TYR A 453 6.92 6.39 -12.74
C TYR A 453 6.55 7.75 -12.12
N GLY A 454 5.30 7.89 -11.65
CA GLY A 454 4.73 9.19 -11.27
C GLY A 454 4.56 10.07 -12.51
N GLN A 455 5.09 11.28 -12.50
CA GLN A 455 5.16 12.11 -13.70
C GLN A 455 6.33 11.74 -14.64
N GLY A 456 7.25 10.86 -14.21
CA GLY A 456 8.41 10.42 -15.00
C GLY A 456 9.76 10.61 -14.32
N ILE A 457 10.83 10.52 -15.11
CA ILE A 457 12.23 10.64 -14.69
C ILE A 457 12.61 12.12 -14.54
N VAL A 458 13.16 12.50 -13.38
CA VAL A 458 13.55 13.89 -13.11
C VAL A 458 14.64 14.40 -14.07
N SER A 459 14.48 15.62 -14.58
CA SER A 459 15.48 16.37 -15.34
C SER A 459 15.89 17.65 -14.61
N ALA A 460 17.15 17.75 -14.20
CA ALA A 460 17.69 18.93 -13.55
C ALA A 460 17.75 20.14 -14.49
N LEU A 461 18.17 19.93 -15.75
CA LEU A 461 18.21 20.98 -16.75
C LEU A 461 16.80 21.53 -17.01
N SER A 462 15.81 20.66 -17.19
CA SER A 462 14.45 21.09 -17.54
C SER A 462 13.76 21.81 -16.39
N ALA A 463 13.85 21.30 -15.16
CA ALA A 463 13.17 21.89 -13.99
C ALA A 463 13.66 23.32 -13.71
N ILE A 464 14.98 23.54 -13.69
CA ILE A 464 15.56 24.89 -13.52
C ILE A 464 15.16 25.80 -14.68
N SER A 465 15.10 25.25 -15.90
CA SER A 465 14.68 26.01 -17.09
C SER A 465 13.20 26.40 -17.08
N GLN A 466 12.31 25.63 -16.44
CA GLN A 466 10.92 26.04 -16.26
C GLN A 466 10.81 27.19 -15.25
N LEU A 467 11.61 27.18 -14.18
CA LEU A 467 11.60 28.24 -13.17
C LEU A 467 12.16 29.57 -13.69
N GLU A 468 13.20 29.53 -14.52
CA GLU A 468 13.78 30.71 -15.17
C GLU A 468 12.99 31.17 -16.43
N ALA A 469 11.98 30.41 -16.86
CA ALA A 469 11.21 30.69 -18.07
C ALA A 469 10.41 31.99 -17.96
N SER A 470 10.84 33.02 -18.69
CA SER A 470 10.35 34.39 -18.51
C SER A 470 10.25 35.21 -19.79
N GLU A 471 10.74 34.72 -20.93
CA GLU A 471 10.56 35.34 -22.24
C GLU A 471 9.77 34.42 -23.18
N THR A 472 8.80 34.97 -23.91
CA THR A 472 7.87 34.20 -24.74
C THR A 472 8.19 34.35 -26.23
N VAL A 473 8.34 33.23 -26.93
CA VAL A 473 8.45 33.16 -28.39
C VAL A 473 7.16 32.59 -28.96
N SER A 474 6.49 33.38 -29.79
CA SER A 474 5.26 33.03 -30.50
C SER A 474 5.54 32.76 -31.97
N GLY A 475 4.60 32.13 -32.68
CA GLY A 475 4.84 31.85 -34.09
C GLY A 475 3.77 31.11 -34.87
N THR A 476 4.17 30.62 -36.04
CA THR A 476 3.39 29.71 -36.87
C THR A 476 4.28 28.62 -37.49
N VAL A 477 3.83 27.38 -37.48
CA VAL A 477 4.42 26.28 -38.25
C VAL A 477 3.61 26.01 -39.52
N THR A 478 4.29 25.80 -40.64
CA THR A 478 3.69 25.58 -41.96
C THR A 478 4.47 24.52 -42.75
N ASP A 479 3.83 23.92 -43.76
CA ASP A 479 4.52 23.11 -44.75
C ASP A 479 5.21 23.96 -45.84
N ALA A 480 5.94 23.30 -46.74
CA ALA A 480 6.58 23.91 -47.92
C ALA A 480 5.61 24.63 -48.89
N SER A 481 4.29 24.42 -48.79
CA SER A 481 3.26 25.11 -49.58
C SER A 481 2.70 26.37 -48.88
N GLY A 482 2.95 26.53 -47.58
CA GLY A 482 2.38 27.57 -46.73
C GLY A 482 1.02 27.20 -46.12
N ARG A 483 0.64 25.92 -46.12
CA ARG A 483 -0.48 25.40 -45.32
C ARG A 483 -0.04 25.35 -43.85
N PRO A 484 -0.85 25.81 -42.88
CA PRO A 484 -0.58 25.58 -41.46
C PRO A 484 -0.60 24.10 -41.11
N LEU A 485 0.27 23.70 -40.18
CA LEU A 485 0.33 22.36 -39.62
C LEU A 485 -0.21 22.39 -38.18
N ASP A 486 -1.11 21.46 -37.88
CA ASP A 486 -1.77 21.29 -36.57
C ASP A 486 -1.01 20.23 -35.75
N SER A 487 -1.12 20.26 -34.42
CA SER A 487 -0.47 19.29 -33.51
C SER A 487 1.05 19.06 -33.75
N VAL A 488 1.77 20.06 -34.25
CA VAL A 488 3.23 20.03 -34.37
C VAL A 488 3.84 20.48 -33.05
N THR A 489 4.75 19.68 -32.50
CA THR A 489 5.47 20.04 -31.28
C THR A 489 6.56 21.08 -31.60
N VAL A 490 6.55 22.20 -30.87
CA VAL A 490 7.60 23.21 -30.87
C VAL A 490 8.34 23.10 -29.53
N ALA A 491 9.66 22.90 -29.59
CA ALA A 491 10.49 22.54 -28.46
C ALA A 491 11.76 23.39 -28.38
N SER A 492 12.25 23.58 -27.15
CA SER A 492 13.55 24.19 -26.84
C SER A 492 14.64 23.13 -26.58
N GLU A 493 15.92 23.51 -26.71
CA GLU A 493 17.08 22.65 -26.32
C GLU A 493 17.07 22.26 -24.83
N VAL A 494 16.32 22.99 -23.98
CA VAL A 494 16.16 22.75 -22.54
C VAL A 494 14.87 22.00 -22.17
N GLY A 495 14.21 21.36 -23.14
CA GLY A 495 13.10 20.42 -22.90
C GLY A 495 11.71 21.05 -22.72
N LEU A 496 11.58 22.38 -22.68
CA LEU A 496 10.27 23.05 -22.65
C LEU A 496 9.60 22.95 -24.03
N THR A 497 8.30 22.58 -24.07
CA THR A 497 7.54 22.31 -25.30
C THR A 497 6.13 22.93 -25.30
N THR A 498 5.56 23.07 -26.49
CA THR A 498 4.14 23.35 -26.77
C THR A 498 3.73 22.65 -28.07
N GLU A 499 2.45 22.36 -28.30
CA GLU A 499 1.95 22.01 -29.63
C GLU A 499 1.31 23.22 -30.34
N THR A 500 1.11 23.12 -31.65
CA THR A 500 0.45 24.15 -32.49
C THR A 500 -1.07 24.00 -32.56
N ASP A 501 -1.81 25.12 -32.67
CA ASP A 501 -3.24 25.13 -32.95
C ASP A 501 -3.61 24.79 -34.41
N THR A 502 -4.91 24.61 -34.67
CA THR A 502 -5.53 24.44 -36.01
C THR A 502 -5.19 25.50 -37.07
N GLN A 503 -4.52 26.59 -36.69
CA GLN A 503 -4.03 27.67 -37.56
C GLN A 503 -2.49 27.72 -37.60
N GLY A 504 -1.85 26.66 -37.10
CA GLY A 504 -0.42 26.45 -36.99
C GLY A 504 0.27 27.27 -35.90
N ARG A 505 -0.46 27.96 -35.02
CA ARG A 505 0.12 28.87 -34.04
C ARG A 505 0.64 28.17 -32.81
N TYR A 506 1.77 28.64 -32.29
CA TYR A 506 2.29 28.25 -30.99
C TYR A 506 2.69 29.48 -30.17
N GLU A 507 2.80 29.28 -28.86
CA GLU A 507 3.32 30.26 -27.89
C GLU A 507 4.12 29.48 -26.84
N LEU A 508 5.44 29.66 -26.82
CA LEU A 508 6.37 28.92 -25.95
C LEU A 508 7.13 29.93 -25.06
N THR A 509 7.12 29.72 -23.75
CA THR A 509 7.92 30.54 -22.81
C THR A 509 9.19 29.78 -22.42
N VAL A 510 10.32 30.48 -22.41
CA VAL A 510 11.67 29.93 -22.25
C VAL A 510 12.55 30.82 -21.37
N PRO A 511 13.69 30.32 -20.84
CA PRO A 511 14.70 31.16 -20.20
C PRO A 511 15.21 32.27 -21.12
N PRO A 512 15.69 33.41 -20.59
CA PRO A 512 16.23 34.49 -21.42
C PRO A 512 17.47 34.07 -22.23
N GLY A 513 17.59 34.58 -23.46
CA GLY A 513 18.82 34.49 -24.26
C GLY A 513 18.86 33.44 -25.38
N THR A 514 19.96 33.49 -26.16
CA THR A 514 20.11 32.80 -27.45
C THR A 514 20.15 31.26 -27.36
N GLN A 515 19.00 30.61 -27.53
CA GLN A 515 18.83 29.14 -27.51
C GLN A 515 18.21 28.61 -28.81
N PRO A 516 18.37 27.32 -29.18
CA PRO A 516 17.60 26.72 -30.26
C PRO A 516 16.16 26.51 -29.80
N ILE A 517 15.25 26.96 -30.66
CA ILE A 517 13.86 26.49 -30.67
C ILE A 517 13.67 25.80 -32.02
N GLY A 518 12.95 24.69 -32.05
CA GLY A 518 12.65 23.97 -33.28
C GLY A 518 11.25 23.38 -33.29
N ALA A 519 10.78 23.05 -34.48
CA ALA A 519 9.49 22.39 -34.69
C ALA A 519 9.70 20.98 -35.27
N ILE A 520 8.94 20.02 -34.74
CA ILE A 520 8.95 18.59 -35.08
C ILE A 520 7.50 18.12 -35.16
N GLY A 521 7.14 17.46 -36.27
CA GLY A 521 5.82 16.85 -36.46
C GLY A 521 5.93 15.62 -37.37
N PRO A 522 4.97 14.67 -37.30
CA PRO A 522 5.10 13.37 -37.96
C PRO A 522 5.40 13.47 -39.46
N GLY A 523 6.51 12.86 -39.88
CA GLY A 523 6.96 12.81 -41.28
C GLY A 523 7.58 14.11 -41.82
N PHE A 524 7.89 15.09 -40.97
CA PHE A 524 8.52 16.36 -41.36
C PHE A 524 9.98 16.49 -40.88
N ASP A 525 10.82 17.14 -41.68
CA ASP A 525 12.21 17.48 -41.33
C ASP A 525 12.26 18.38 -40.07
N THR A 526 12.86 17.88 -38.98
CA THR A 526 13.17 18.69 -37.78
C THR A 526 13.87 19.98 -38.17
N THR A 527 13.24 21.12 -37.89
CA THR A 527 13.78 22.43 -38.23
C THR A 527 13.96 23.26 -36.97
N ALA A 528 15.21 23.56 -36.62
CA ALA A 528 15.58 24.40 -35.48
C ALA A 528 16.27 25.70 -35.90
N THR A 529 16.16 26.75 -35.09
CA THR A 529 16.84 28.04 -35.27
C THR A 529 17.22 28.58 -33.89
N ARG A 530 18.45 29.12 -33.75
CA ARG A 530 18.83 29.80 -32.50
C ARG A 530 18.23 31.20 -32.46
N ILE A 531 17.45 31.47 -31.43
CA ILE A 531 16.64 32.66 -31.21
C ILE A 531 17.00 33.21 -29.84
N ASP A 532 17.15 34.52 -29.77
CA ASP A 532 17.19 35.27 -28.51
C ASP A 532 15.84 35.98 -28.40
N PRO A 533 14.96 35.61 -27.44
CA PRO A 533 13.61 36.17 -27.39
C PRO A 533 13.61 37.70 -27.17
N ALA A 534 14.64 38.22 -26.48
CA ALA A 534 14.89 39.65 -26.33
C ALA A 534 15.18 40.39 -27.66
N ASP A 535 15.68 39.69 -28.70
CA ASP A 535 15.85 40.24 -30.06
C ASP A 535 14.64 39.97 -30.98
N THR A 536 13.89 38.87 -30.79
CA THR A 536 12.66 38.58 -31.55
C THR A 536 11.67 37.67 -30.80
N ASP A 537 10.47 38.21 -30.53
CA ASP A 537 9.32 37.54 -29.92
C ASP A 537 8.55 36.60 -30.88
N THR A 538 8.94 36.59 -32.15
CA THR A 538 8.22 35.94 -33.25
C THR A 538 9.16 35.09 -34.11
N GLN A 539 8.82 33.81 -34.30
CA GLN A 539 9.49 32.92 -35.24
C GLN A 539 8.47 32.13 -36.07
N ALA A 540 8.69 32.01 -37.38
CA ALA A 540 7.92 31.10 -38.22
C ALA A 540 8.78 29.88 -38.60
N PHE A 541 8.23 28.68 -38.49
CA PHE A 541 8.87 27.47 -38.99
C PHE A 541 8.18 27.03 -40.29
N GLN A 542 8.99 26.67 -41.28
CA GLN A 542 8.53 25.99 -42.49
C GLN A 542 9.22 24.63 -42.53
N LEU A 543 8.42 23.58 -42.40
CA LEU A 543 8.90 22.20 -42.42
C LEU A 543 8.80 21.62 -43.82
N ASN A 544 9.79 20.82 -44.21
CA ASN A 544 9.72 20.01 -45.43
C ASN A 544 9.16 18.63 -45.08
N GLN A 545 8.28 18.11 -45.92
CA GLN A 545 7.83 16.72 -45.80
C GLN A 545 8.96 15.77 -46.22
N THR A 546 9.21 14.74 -45.43
CA THR A 546 10.18 13.67 -45.72
C THR A 546 9.54 12.56 -46.54
N ASP A 547 10.35 11.64 -47.08
CA ASP A 547 9.88 10.35 -47.62
C ASP A 547 9.81 9.25 -46.53
N ASP A 548 10.12 9.58 -45.27
CA ASP A 548 10.30 8.61 -44.19
C ASP A 548 8.97 8.26 -43.50
N LEU A 549 8.75 6.96 -43.27
CA LEU A 549 7.62 6.46 -42.48
C LEU A 549 7.70 7.00 -41.05
N ASP A 550 6.59 7.59 -40.59
CA ASP A 550 6.41 8.10 -39.23
C ASP A 550 4.99 7.80 -38.72
N VAL A 551 4.87 7.47 -37.43
CA VAL A 551 3.64 7.04 -36.76
C VAL A 551 3.68 7.43 -35.28
N LYS A 552 2.73 8.26 -34.84
CA LYS A 552 2.48 8.61 -33.44
C LYS A 552 1.06 8.13 -33.08
N MET A 553 0.87 7.48 -31.93
CA MET A 553 -0.49 7.25 -31.44
C MET A 553 -1.07 8.56 -30.90
N ALA A 554 -2.26 8.91 -31.37
CA ALA A 554 -2.93 10.18 -31.07
C ALA A 554 -4.12 10.01 -30.11
N ASP A 555 -4.85 8.90 -30.23
CA ASP A 555 -5.94 8.55 -29.32
C ASP A 555 -5.98 7.04 -29.05
N ARG A 556 -6.35 6.67 -27.84
CA ARG A 556 -6.29 5.31 -27.31
C ARG A 556 -7.64 4.61 -27.45
N MET A 557 -7.63 3.34 -27.86
CA MET A 557 -8.84 2.52 -27.80
C MET A 557 -9.22 2.23 -26.34
N SER A 558 -10.52 2.13 -26.06
CA SER A 558 -11.03 1.78 -24.73
C SER A 558 -10.48 0.44 -24.22
N THR A 559 -10.26 0.32 -22.91
CA THR A 559 -9.97 -0.95 -22.22
C THR A 559 -11.15 -1.92 -22.23
N ARG A 560 -12.37 -1.39 -22.40
CA ARG A 560 -13.63 -2.16 -22.48
C ARG A 560 -14.38 -1.91 -23.79
N ILE A 561 -14.98 -2.97 -24.33
CA ILE A 561 -15.93 -2.95 -25.45
C ILE A 561 -17.23 -3.63 -25.02
N ASP A 562 -18.36 -2.94 -25.15
CA ASP A 562 -19.66 -3.59 -25.04
C ASP A 562 -19.98 -4.31 -26.37
N THR A 563 -20.30 -5.60 -26.33
CA THR A 563 -20.41 -6.39 -27.57
C THR A 563 -21.58 -5.91 -28.45
N GLY A 564 -21.28 -5.67 -29.73
CA GLY A 564 -22.12 -4.96 -30.68
C GLY A 564 -21.70 -3.50 -30.94
N GLU A 565 -20.92 -2.86 -30.07
CA GLU A 565 -20.40 -1.50 -30.28
C GLU A 565 -19.03 -1.49 -31.01
N GLU A 566 -18.72 -0.39 -31.72
CA GLU A 566 -17.42 -0.14 -32.34
C GLU A 566 -16.64 0.90 -31.52
N VAL A 567 -15.45 0.53 -31.04
CA VAL A 567 -14.47 1.44 -30.41
C VAL A 567 -13.30 1.70 -31.35
N THR A 568 -12.52 2.76 -31.12
CA THR A 568 -11.47 3.19 -32.05
C THR A 568 -10.16 3.60 -31.36
N ALA A 569 -9.02 3.24 -31.95
CA ALA A 569 -7.74 3.92 -31.71
C ALA A 569 -7.47 4.90 -32.86
N THR A 570 -6.70 5.95 -32.62
CA THR A 570 -6.32 6.92 -33.65
C THR A 570 -4.81 7.11 -33.68
N PHE A 571 -4.23 7.10 -34.89
CA PHE A 571 -2.81 7.28 -35.15
C PHE A 571 -2.60 8.49 -36.05
N ASP A 572 -1.70 9.38 -35.69
CA ASP A 572 -1.13 10.34 -36.65
C ASP A 572 -0.06 9.62 -37.46
N VAL A 573 -0.14 9.71 -38.79
CA VAL A 573 0.67 8.90 -39.71
C VAL A 573 1.21 9.75 -40.85
N ALA A 574 2.44 9.45 -41.27
CA ALA A 574 3.03 10.06 -42.46
C ALA A 574 3.82 9.02 -43.28
N ASN A 575 3.68 9.10 -44.60
CA ASN A 575 4.30 8.20 -45.59
C ASN A 575 3.96 6.70 -45.41
N ALA A 576 2.99 6.38 -44.54
CA ALA A 576 2.45 5.05 -44.36
C ALA A 576 1.71 4.59 -45.63
N GLN A 577 2.12 3.44 -46.16
CA GLN A 577 1.56 2.81 -47.37
C GLN A 577 0.63 1.66 -47.00
N THR A 578 0.93 0.95 -45.91
CA THR A 578 0.04 -0.07 -45.33
C THR A 578 0.05 -0.06 -43.81
N VAL A 579 -0.99 -0.65 -43.21
CA VAL A 579 -0.96 -1.17 -41.84
C VAL A 579 -1.42 -2.63 -41.83
N VAL A 580 -0.75 -3.47 -41.04
CA VAL A 580 -1.24 -4.79 -40.60
C VAL A 580 -1.69 -4.63 -39.16
N ILE A 581 -2.85 -5.18 -38.80
CA ILE A 581 -3.30 -5.31 -37.41
C ILE A 581 -3.35 -6.78 -37.06
N GLU A 582 -2.56 -7.23 -36.09
CA GLU A 582 -2.62 -8.58 -35.52
C GLU A 582 -3.31 -8.55 -34.15
N MET A 583 -3.84 -9.70 -33.72
CA MET A 583 -4.52 -9.84 -32.44
C MET A 583 -4.05 -11.11 -31.73
N ARG A 584 -3.73 -10.98 -30.45
CA ARG A 584 -3.48 -12.09 -29.52
C ARG A 584 -4.61 -12.16 -28.50
N ALA A 585 -5.39 -13.23 -28.53
CA ALA A 585 -6.32 -13.57 -27.44
C ALA A 585 -5.62 -14.38 -26.36
N ASP A 586 -6.04 -14.21 -25.10
CA ASP A 586 -5.80 -15.19 -24.05
C ASP A 586 -7.14 -15.83 -23.67
N GLY A 587 -7.23 -17.17 -23.74
CA GLY A 587 -8.49 -17.91 -23.52
C GLY A 587 -9.11 -18.48 -24.80
N PRO A 588 -10.41 -18.87 -24.79
CA PRO A 588 -11.05 -19.64 -25.86
C PRO A 588 -11.63 -18.82 -27.03
N PHE A 589 -11.37 -17.51 -27.10
CA PHE A 589 -11.92 -16.57 -28.09
C PHE A 589 -11.39 -16.84 -29.52
N ASP A 590 -12.27 -16.86 -30.53
CA ASP A 590 -11.86 -16.99 -31.94
C ASP A 590 -11.70 -15.59 -32.57
N PRO A 591 -10.53 -15.23 -33.14
CA PRO A 591 -10.31 -13.94 -33.80
C PRO A 591 -11.30 -13.58 -34.93
N LYS A 592 -12.13 -14.53 -35.41
CA LYS A 592 -13.20 -14.30 -36.38
C LYS A 592 -14.47 -13.67 -35.79
N GLU A 593 -14.56 -13.58 -34.46
CA GLU A 593 -15.70 -12.97 -33.74
C GLU A 593 -15.51 -11.46 -33.52
N LEU A 594 -14.42 -10.92 -34.08
CA LEU A 594 -14.06 -9.51 -34.11
C LEU A 594 -14.15 -8.97 -35.56
N GLU A 595 -14.86 -7.87 -35.76
CA GLU A 595 -14.87 -7.10 -37.01
C GLU A 595 -13.91 -5.90 -36.88
N LEU A 596 -12.84 -5.92 -37.69
CA LEU A 596 -11.83 -4.85 -37.77
C LEU A 596 -12.24 -3.80 -38.81
N SER A 597 -12.10 -2.52 -38.48
CA SER A 597 -12.19 -1.41 -39.43
C SER A 597 -10.89 -0.59 -39.42
N VAL A 598 -10.50 -0.05 -40.59
CA VAL A 598 -9.35 0.83 -40.77
C VAL A 598 -9.79 1.97 -41.69
N ALA A 599 -9.59 3.21 -41.26
CA ALA A 599 -10.21 4.40 -41.88
C ALA A 599 -11.74 4.27 -42.08
N GLY A 600 -12.44 3.59 -41.15
CA GLY A 600 -13.88 3.31 -41.27
C GLY A 600 -14.24 2.33 -42.40
N THR A 601 -13.27 1.58 -42.93
CA THR A 601 -13.47 0.54 -43.95
C THR A 601 -13.13 -0.82 -43.36
N ALA A 602 -14.01 -1.81 -43.54
CA ALA A 602 -13.80 -3.17 -43.02
C ALA A 602 -12.51 -3.81 -43.55
N ALA A 603 -11.75 -4.42 -42.64
CA ALA A 603 -10.44 -5.01 -42.86
C ALA A 603 -10.36 -6.43 -42.25
N ALA A 604 -9.21 -7.09 -42.37
CA ALA A 604 -8.98 -8.43 -41.81
C ALA A 604 -7.70 -8.45 -40.96
N LEU A 605 -7.76 -9.12 -39.80
CA LEU A 605 -6.60 -9.31 -38.94
C LEU A 605 -5.50 -10.11 -39.66
N GLY A 606 -4.25 -9.67 -39.52
CA GLY A 606 -3.06 -10.27 -40.14
C GLY A 606 -2.88 -9.97 -41.64
N GLU A 607 -3.76 -9.21 -42.28
CA GLU A 607 -3.66 -8.84 -43.70
C GLU A 607 -3.36 -7.34 -43.86
N PRO A 608 -2.47 -6.93 -44.80
CA PRO A 608 -2.08 -5.54 -44.98
C PRO A 608 -3.16 -4.69 -45.66
N VAL A 609 -3.70 -3.72 -44.91
CA VAL A 609 -4.61 -2.68 -45.42
C VAL A 609 -3.79 -1.55 -46.06
N SER A 610 -4.18 -1.07 -47.24
CA SER A 610 -3.53 0.08 -47.87
C SER A 610 -4.05 1.41 -47.31
N ILE A 611 -3.15 2.35 -47.03
CA ILE A 611 -3.46 3.71 -46.53
C ILE A 611 -3.40 4.70 -47.71
N ASP A 612 -4.20 5.77 -47.67
CA ASP A 612 -4.11 6.85 -48.66
C ASP A 612 -2.87 7.73 -48.38
N PRO A 613 -1.95 7.96 -49.34
CA PRO A 613 -0.76 8.78 -49.12
C PRO A 613 -1.01 10.22 -48.66
N ASP A 614 -2.20 10.78 -48.89
CA ASP A 614 -2.60 12.12 -48.42
C ASP A 614 -3.21 12.10 -47.00
N GLN A 615 -3.39 10.93 -46.38
CA GLN A 615 -4.00 10.76 -45.05
C GLN A 615 -2.98 10.96 -43.93
N THR A 616 -3.16 12.02 -43.14
CA THR A 616 -2.29 12.34 -41.99
C THR A 616 -2.74 11.71 -40.67
N GLN A 617 -3.94 11.13 -40.61
CA GLN A 617 -4.50 10.53 -39.41
C GLN A 617 -5.35 9.30 -39.76
N LEU A 618 -5.09 8.17 -39.11
CA LEU A 618 -5.71 6.87 -39.36
C LEU A 618 -6.42 6.35 -38.11
N THR A 619 -7.71 6.09 -38.24
CA THR A 619 -8.52 5.43 -37.20
C THR A 619 -8.53 3.91 -37.43
N VAL A 620 -8.31 3.13 -36.38
CA VAL A 620 -8.47 1.67 -36.35
C VAL A 620 -9.64 1.34 -35.43
N GLY A 621 -10.75 0.88 -36.01
CA GLY A 621 -11.98 0.52 -35.31
C GLY A 621 -12.07 -0.98 -35.04
N ILE A 622 -12.74 -1.35 -33.96
CA ILE A 622 -12.95 -2.73 -33.52
C ILE A 622 -14.38 -2.87 -33.03
N ASN A 623 -15.14 -3.79 -33.62
CA ASN A 623 -16.43 -4.23 -33.11
C ASN A 623 -16.32 -5.72 -32.72
N VAL A 624 -16.86 -6.09 -31.55
CA VAL A 624 -16.87 -7.49 -31.08
C VAL A 624 -18.31 -7.98 -31.13
N ALA A 625 -18.57 -9.08 -31.84
CA ALA A 625 -19.92 -9.50 -32.18
C ALA A 625 -20.80 -9.77 -30.94
N GLU A 626 -22.10 -9.42 -31.01
CA GLU A 626 -23.12 -9.64 -29.96
C GLU A 626 -23.21 -11.08 -29.42
N SER A 627 -22.66 -12.07 -30.15
CA SER A 627 -22.59 -13.48 -29.74
C SER A 627 -21.46 -13.81 -28.77
N VAL A 628 -20.52 -12.90 -28.54
CA VAL A 628 -19.38 -13.08 -27.63
C VAL A 628 -19.83 -12.77 -26.20
N LEU A 629 -19.50 -13.67 -25.26
CA LEU A 629 -19.86 -13.52 -23.84
C LEU A 629 -18.75 -12.88 -23.00
N VAL A 630 -17.51 -13.34 -23.17
CA VAL A 630 -16.29 -12.69 -22.64
C VAL A 630 -15.18 -12.88 -23.66
N ALA A 631 -14.44 -11.82 -23.96
CA ALA A 631 -13.16 -11.90 -24.64
C ALA A 631 -12.10 -11.06 -23.91
N GLN A 632 -10.86 -11.55 -23.92
CA GLN A 632 -9.66 -10.83 -23.53
C GLN A 632 -8.68 -10.91 -24.71
N PHE A 633 -8.29 -9.77 -25.27
CA PHE A 633 -7.34 -9.74 -26.38
C PHE A 633 -6.46 -8.48 -26.38
N GLN A 634 -5.20 -8.66 -26.77
CA GLN A 634 -4.27 -7.58 -27.07
C GLN A 634 -4.20 -7.41 -28.59
N LEU A 635 -4.26 -6.16 -29.06
CA LEU A 635 -4.00 -5.82 -30.47
C LEU A 635 -2.52 -5.50 -30.66
N SER A 636 -2.04 -5.58 -31.90
CA SER A 636 -0.72 -5.08 -32.29
C SER A 636 -0.74 -4.64 -33.75
N TYR A 637 0.15 -3.73 -34.10
CA TYR A 637 0.15 -3.06 -35.40
C TYR A 637 1.55 -3.05 -36.02
N GLU A 638 1.62 -3.18 -37.34
CA GLU A 638 2.81 -2.87 -38.13
C GLU A 638 2.42 -1.97 -39.31
N PHE A 639 2.84 -0.71 -39.27
CA PHE A 639 2.77 0.20 -40.41
C PHE A 639 4.00 -0.02 -41.31
N THR A 640 3.83 0.06 -42.63
CA THR A 640 4.95 0.00 -43.58
C THR A 640 4.91 1.16 -44.57
N GLY A 641 6.07 1.68 -44.95
CA GLY A 641 6.20 2.85 -45.83
C GLY A 641 7.65 3.08 -46.23
N GLY A 642 7.90 3.43 -47.49
CA GLY A 642 9.26 3.70 -48.02
C GLY A 642 10.25 2.52 -47.99
N GLY A 643 9.82 1.32 -47.56
CA GLY A 643 10.70 0.19 -47.27
C GLY A 643 11.22 0.16 -45.82
N LYS A 644 10.63 0.95 -44.92
CA LYS A 644 10.69 0.83 -43.46
C LYS A 644 9.38 0.21 -42.94
N SER A 645 9.38 -0.23 -41.68
CA SER A 645 8.19 -0.43 -40.88
C SER A 645 8.32 0.16 -39.47
N VAL A 646 7.19 0.41 -38.82
CA VAL A 646 7.04 0.86 -37.43
C VAL A 646 5.93 0.01 -36.81
N SER A 647 6.20 -0.58 -35.65
CA SER A 647 5.26 -1.48 -34.98
C SER A 647 5.17 -1.22 -33.49
N GLY A 648 4.06 -1.66 -32.90
CA GLY A 648 3.79 -1.56 -31.46
C GLY A 648 2.60 -2.44 -31.07
N LYS A 649 2.27 -2.49 -29.78
CA LYS A 649 1.11 -3.20 -29.26
C LYS A 649 0.06 -2.22 -28.75
N GLY A 650 -1.17 -2.70 -28.61
CA GLY A 650 -2.19 -2.08 -27.78
C GLY A 650 -2.12 -2.62 -26.35
N HIS A 651 -2.91 -2.03 -25.47
CA HIS A 651 -3.26 -2.60 -24.18
C HIS A 651 -4.11 -3.88 -24.31
N LEU A 652 -4.41 -4.47 -23.16
CA LEU A 652 -5.31 -5.60 -23.03
C LEU A 652 -6.77 -5.11 -23.05
N VAL A 653 -7.52 -5.52 -24.07
CA VAL A 653 -8.92 -5.15 -24.30
C VAL A 653 -9.84 -6.25 -23.77
N TYR A 654 -10.87 -5.85 -23.05
CA TYR A 654 -11.94 -6.71 -22.54
C TYR A 654 -13.24 -6.46 -23.30
N ALA A 655 -13.96 -7.51 -23.68
CA ALA A 655 -15.27 -7.38 -24.31
C ALA A 655 -16.32 -8.30 -23.69
N HIS A 656 -17.51 -7.77 -23.42
CA HIS A 656 -18.65 -8.54 -22.89
C HIS A 656 -19.99 -7.84 -23.24
N PRO A 657 -21.14 -8.55 -23.22
CA PRO A 657 -22.45 -7.94 -23.38
C PRO A 657 -22.92 -7.26 -22.08
N ASP A 658 -23.87 -6.34 -22.21
CA ASP A 658 -24.72 -5.87 -21.12
C ASP A 658 -26.19 -6.15 -21.46
N PRO A 659 -26.94 -6.96 -20.66
CA PRO A 659 -26.51 -7.69 -19.47
C PRO A 659 -25.60 -8.90 -19.75
N PHE A 660 -24.83 -9.30 -18.74
CA PHE A 660 -23.85 -10.40 -18.81
C PHE A 660 -24.44 -11.74 -18.34
N VAL A 661 -24.33 -12.79 -19.18
CA VAL A 661 -24.92 -14.13 -18.93
C VAL A 661 -23.83 -15.22 -18.93
N ILE A 662 -23.69 -15.92 -17.80
CA ILE A 662 -22.69 -16.99 -17.62
C ILE A 662 -23.32 -18.35 -17.97
N SER A 663 -22.72 -19.08 -18.91
CA SER A 663 -23.18 -20.42 -19.31
C SER A 663 -22.51 -21.54 -18.49
N PRO A 664 -23.23 -22.60 -18.07
CA PRO A 664 -22.67 -23.70 -17.29
C PRO A 664 -21.83 -24.65 -18.16
N GLY A 665 -20.55 -24.34 -18.35
CA GLY A 665 -19.58 -25.15 -19.10
C GLY A 665 -18.17 -25.14 -18.51
N ASP A 666 -17.63 -23.95 -18.27
CA ASP A 666 -16.41 -23.70 -17.49
C ASP A 666 -16.71 -22.57 -16.48
N PRO A 667 -16.29 -22.67 -15.21
CA PRO A 667 -16.46 -21.59 -14.25
C PRO A 667 -15.47 -20.45 -14.58
N PRO A 668 -15.92 -19.23 -14.89
CA PRO A 668 -15.00 -18.11 -15.09
C PRO A 668 -14.37 -17.75 -13.74
N THR A 669 -13.09 -18.07 -13.56
CA THR A 669 -12.27 -17.36 -12.57
C THR A 669 -12.13 -15.91 -13.04
N LEU A 670 -12.61 -14.96 -12.22
CA LEU A 670 -12.50 -13.53 -12.48
C LEU A 670 -11.07 -13.04 -12.18
N GLN A 671 -10.10 -13.52 -12.97
CA GLN A 671 -8.67 -13.23 -12.83
C GLN A 671 -8.28 -11.78 -13.18
N VAL A 672 -9.26 -10.89 -13.30
CA VAL A 672 -9.18 -9.50 -13.74
C VAL A 672 -10.12 -8.70 -12.84
N PRO A 673 -9.72 -7.51 -12.33
CA PRO A 673 -10.68 -6.63 -11.67
C PRO A 673 -11.79 -6.24 -12.65
N ILE A 674 -13.02 -6.67 -12.39
CA ILE A 674 -14.20 -6.02 -12.99
C ILE A 674 -14.43 -4.74 -12.20
N ASP A 675 -13.69 -3.70 -12.57
CA ASP A 675 -14.30 -2.38 -12.52
C ASP A 675 -15.41 -2.33 -13.60
N LEU A 676 -16.39 -1.43 -13.44
CA LEU A 676 -17.57 -1.27 -14.31
C LEU A 676 -18.57 -2.46 -14.32
N VAL A 677 -19.31 -2.67 -13.22
CA VAL A 677 -20.70 -3.16 -13.36
C VAL A 677 -21.55 -1.97 -13.81
N ALA A 678 -22.20 -2.06 -14.97
CA ALA A 678 -22.99 -0.94 -15.49
C ALA A 678 -24.36 -0.84 -14.77
N PRO A 679 -24.98 0.36 -14.70
CA PRO A 679 -26.32 0.50 -14.13
C PRO A 679 -27.33 -0.33 -14.94
N ARG A 680 -27.83 -1.43 -14.33
CA ARG A 680 -28.73 -2.47 -14.87
C ARG A 680 -28.10 -3.71 -15.52
N THR A 681 -26.81 -4.00 -15.32
CA THR A 681 -26.28 -5.33 -15.63
C THR A 681 -26.92 -6.40 -14.74
N THR A 682 -27.92 -7.13 -15.24
CA THR A 682 -28.51 -8.29 -14.56
C THR A 682 -27.70 -9.55 -14.85
N ILE A 683 -27.21 -10.26 -13.82
CA ILE A 683 -26.52 -11.55 -14.01
C ILE A 683 -27.56 -12.67 -14.11
N GLU A 684 -28.25 -12.75 -15.24
CA GLU A 684 -29.34 -13.70 -15.49
C GLU A 684 -28.83 -15.11 -15.80
N LEU A 685 -28.89 -16.01 -14.80
CA LEU A 685 -28.61 -17.44 -14.95
C LEU A 685 -29.89 -18.21 -15.36
N MET A 686 -30.23 -18.19 -16.65
CA MET A 686 -31.45 -18.84 -17.17
C MET A 686 -31.20 -20.17 -17.90
N ASP A 687 -32.07 -21.15 -17.65
CA ASP A 687 -33.09 -21.50 -18.66
C ASP A 687 -34.47 -21.66 -17.99
N GLY A 688 -35.54 -21.37 -18.73
CA GLY A 688 -36.89 -21.28 -18.19
C GLY A 688 -37.44 -22.63 -17.71
N GLN A 689 -37.81 -22.70 -16.43
CA GLN A 689 -38.34 -23.89 -15.75
C GLN A 689 -37.33 -25.05 -15.54
N GLY A 690 -36.01 -24.79 -15.61
CA GLY A 690 -34.99 -25.82 -15.43
C GLY A 690 -34.03 -25.55 -14.28
N ASP A 691 -33.77 -26.57 -13.46
CA ASP A 691 -32.60 -26.61 -12.56
C ASP A 691 -31.30 -26.69 -13.38
N ALA A 692 -30.33 -25.83 -13.07
CA ALA A 692 -29.01 -25.86 -13.69
C ALA A 692 -27.96 -26.43 -12.72
N VAL A 693 -27.11 -27.35 -13.18
CA VAL A 693 -26.12 -28.05 -12.34
C VAL A 693 -24.70 -27.70 -12.76
N ALA A 694 -23.98 -26.98 -11.92
CA ALA A 694 -22.53 -26.79 -12.08
C ALA A 694 -21.80 -28.15 -11.95
N THR A 695 -21.07 -28.56 -12.99
CA THR A 695 -20.40 -29.87 -13.04
C THR A 695 -18.90 -29.76 -13.35
N SER A 696 -18.15 -29.20 -12.38
CA SER A 696 -16.70 -29.29 -12.31
C SER A 696 -16.25 -29.62 -10.87
N ASP A 697 -15.02 -30.12 -10.71
CA ASP A 697 -14.47 -30.51 -9.41
C ASP A 697 -14.07 -29.30 -8.51
N ASP A 698 -14.28 -28.05 -8.96
CA ASP A 698 -13.71 -26.84 -8.35
C ASP A 698 -14.68 -25.93 -7.56
N GLY A 699 -15.90 -26.41 -7.28
CA GLY A 699 -16.56 -26.14 -6.00
C GLY A 699 -17.05 -24.73 -5.65
N ALA A 700 -17.20 -23.80 -6.61
CA ALA A 700 -17.84 -22.49 -6.39
C ALA A 700 -18.61 -21.99 -7.62
N GLY A 701 -19.60 -21.09 -7.42
CA GLY A 701 -20.34 -20.42 -8.49
C GLY A 701 -19.61 -19.19 -9.05
N ILE A 702 -19.25 -18.25 -8.18
CA ILE A 702 -18.44 -17.06 -8.47
C ILE A 702 -17.17 -17.11 -7.63
N VAL A 703 -16.02 -16.71 -8.20
CA VAL A 703 -14.73 -16.64 -7.49
C VAL A 703 -14.11 -15.26 -7.65
N ILE A 704 -13.73 -14.64 -6.54
CA ILE A 704 -13.02 -13.34 -6.47
C ILE A 704 -11.60 -13.62 -5.95
N ASP A 705 -10.58 -13.42 -6.79
CA ASP A 705 -9.16 -13.70 -6.47
C ASP A 705 -8.22 -12.47 -6.56
N LYS A 706 -8.74 -11.30 -6.96
CA LYS A 706 -8.10 -9.98 -6.86
C LYS A 706 -8.91 -9.00 -5.99
N PRO A 707 -8.28 -7.93 -5.44
CA PRO A 707 -9.01 -6.83 -4.78
C PRO A 707 -10.09 -6.26 -5.68
N LEU A 708 -11.27 -5.99 -5.11
CA LEU A 708 -12.48 -5.72 -5.89
C LEU A 708 -13.56 -5.04 -5.04
N THR A 709 -14.17 -3.97 -5.55
CA THR A 709 -15.38 -3.40 -4.97
C THR A 709 -16.58 -3.73 -5.87
N LEU A 710 -17.44 -4.62 -5.39
CA LEU A 710 -18.73 -4.92 -6.02
C LEU A 710 -19.78 -3.99 -5.41
N THR A 711 -20.26 -3.02 -6.18
CA THR A 711 -21.32 -2.09 -5.79
C THR A 711 -22.29 -1.90 -6.95
N ALA A 712 -23.60 -1.89 -6.66
CA ALA A 712 -24.63 -1.70 -7.66
C ALA A 712 -25.02 -0.22 -7.82
N THR A 713 -24.94 0.29 -9.04
CA THR A 713 -25.35 1.66 -9.39
C THR A 713 -26.87 1.85 -9.51
N ASP A 714 -27.33 3.09 -9.37
CA ASP A 714 -28.73 3.55 -9.52
C ASP A 714 -29.79 2.91 -8.61
N GLY A 715 -29.38 2.20 -7.55
CA GLY A 715 -30.30 1.69 -6.53
C GLY A 715 -31.15 0.49 -6.98
N ALA A 716 -30.70 -0.24 -7.99
CA ALA A 716 -31.15 -1.61 -8.26
C ALA A 716 -30.26 -2.58 -7.48
N THR A 717 -30.84 -3.65 -6.92
CA THR A 717 -30.08 -4.75 -6.31
C THR A 717 -29.83 -5.83 -7.37
N PRO A 718 -28.58 -6.20 -7.68
CA PRO A 718 -28.25 -7.32 -8.55
C PRO A 718 -28.49 -8.64 -7.79
N GLU A 719 -28.77 -9.70 -8.53
CA GLU A 719 -29.16 -11.00 -7.98
C GLU A 719 -28.29 -12.11 -8.55
N VAL A 720 -27.85 -13.01 -7.68
CA VAL A 720 -27.08 -14.23 -8.01
C VAL A 720 -27.88 -15.42 -7.52
N GLN A 721 -28.47 -16.18 -8.45
CA GLN A 721 -29.20 -17.41 -8.16
C GLN A 721 -28.28 -18.62 -8.37
N PHE A 722 -28.09 -19.43 -7.34
CA PHE A 722 -27.27 -20.64 -7.39
C PHE A 722 -28.13 -21.89 -7.17
N SER A 723 -28.15 -22.79 -8.15
CA SER A 723 -28.77 -24.12 -8.05
C SER A 723 -27.74 -25.25 -8.22
N ASN A 724 -27.97 -26.39 -7.58
CA ASN A 724 -27.05 -27.54 -7.65
C ASN A 724 -27.72 -28.90 -7.35
N GLU A 725 -28.30 -29.54 -8.37
CA GLU A 725 -28.66 -30.97 -8.30
C GLU A 725 -27.43 -31.89 -8.48
N GLY A 726 -26.55 -31.95 -7.47
CA GLY A 726 -25.72 -33.16 -7.24
C GLY A 726 -24.20 -33.00 -7.08
N ALA A 727 -23.62 -31.81 -7.25
CA ALA A 727 -22.20 -31.59 -6.94
C ALA A 727 -21.94 -31.56 -5.42
N GLN A 728 -20.71 -31.87 -5.00
CA GLN A 728 -20.30 -32.04 -3.60
C GLN A 728 -20.20 -30.70 -2.82
N LYS A 729 -21.36 -30.09 -2.52
CA LYS A 729 -21.54 -28.97 -1.56
C LYS A 729 -20.58 -27.76 -1.76
N PRO A 730 -20.70 -27.05 -2.90
CA PRO A 730 -19.95 -25.82 -3.23
C PRO A 730 -20.44 -24.57 -2.48
N ALA A 731 -19.79 -23.43 -2.69
CA ALA A 731 -20.26 -22.10 -2.27
C ALA A 731 -20.82 -21.28 -3.47
N ALA A 732 -21.78 -20.39 -3.25
CA ALA A 732 -22.31 -19.54 -4.33
C ALA A 732 -21.31 -18.45 -4.74
N VAL A 733 -20.72 -17.74 -3.77
CA VAL A 733 -19.62 -16.77 -3.95
C VAL A 733 -18.43 -17.19 -3.09
N LEU A 734 -17.22 -17.19 -3.65
CA LEU A 734 -15.97 -17.53 -2.96
C LEU A 734 -14.96 -16.37 -3.06
N VAL A 735 -14.63 -15.77 -1.91
CA VAL A 735 -13.61 -14.72 -1.79
C VAL A 735 -12.28 -15.34 -1.37
N ASN A 736 -11.26 -15.20 -2.22
CA ASN A 736 -9.87 -15.60 -1.95
C ASN A 736 -8.88 -14.41 -1.95
N ALA A 737 -9.32 -13.20 -2.33
CA ALA A 737 -8.49 -12.00 -2.37
C ALA A 737 -8.49 -11.20 -1.05
N ASN A 738 -7.64 -10.17 -0.99
CA ASN A 738 -7.71 -9.11 0.02
C ASN A 738 -8.48 -7.89 -0.49
N ASP A 739 -8.86 -6.97 0.41
CA ASP A 739 -9.55 -5.70 0.10
C ASP A 739 -10.75 -5.87 -0.83
N VAL A 740 -11.62 -6.83 -0.50
CA VAL A 740 -12.86 -7.09 -1.23
C VAL A 740 -14.04 -6.47 -0.49
N THR A 741 -14.73 -5.54 -1.13
CA THR A 741 -16.00 -4.97 -0.65
C THR A 741 -17.14 -5.54 -1.48
N ILE A 742 -18.12 -6.16 -0.82
CA ILE A 742 -19.37 -6.64 -1.42
C ILE A 742 -20.50 -5.78 -0.88
N SER A 743 -21.20 -5.08 -1.77
CA SER A 743 -22.20 -4.05 -1.44
C SER A 743 -23.50 -4.32 -2.19
N GLY A 744 -24.62 -4.42 -1.47
CA GLY A 744 -25.95 -4.28 -2.06
C GLY A 744 -26.31 -5.39 -3.06
N LEU A 745 -26.16 -6.66 -2.68
CA LEU A 745 -26.24 -7.85 -3.55
C LEU A 745 -27.27 -8.86 -3.01
N VAL A 746 -28.05 -9.53 -3.86
CA VAL A 746 -28.92 -10.67 -3.47
C VAL A 746 -28.27 -12.00 -3.87
N VAL A 747 -28.30 -12.99 -2.99
CA VAL A 747 -27.79 -14.35 -3.23
C VAL A 747 -28.83 -15.40 -2.81
N ASP A 748 -29.44 -16.09 -3.78
CA ASP A 748 -30.10 -17.37 -3.50
C ASP A 748 -29.06 -18.48 -3.55
N GLY A 749 -28.68 -19.00 -2.38
CA GLY A 749 -27.74 -20.09 -2.22
C GLY A 749 -28.38 -21.48 -2.16
N THR A 750 -29.58 -21.69 -2.70
CA THR A 750 -30.31 -22.97 -2.63
C THR A 750 -29.51 -24.16 -3.18
N GLY A 751 -29.05 -25.04 -2.26
CA GLY A 751 -28.21 -26.19 -2.59
C GLY A 751 -26.69 -25.91 -2.53
N ALA A 752 -26.29 -24.69 -2.17
CA ALA A 752 -24.94 -24.36 -1.74
C ALA A 752 -24.73 -24.70 -0.25
N ARG A 753 -23.49 -25.08 0.08
CA ARG A 753 -23.02 -25.17 1.47
C ARG A 753 -22.83 -23.81 2.11
N THR A 754 -22.58 -22.79 1.29
CA THR A 754 -22.40 -21.42 1.76
C THR A 754 -22.87 -20.44 0.68
N GLY A 755 -23.56 -19.37 1.07
CA GLY A 755 -23.81 -18.22 0.19
C GLY A 755 -22.49 -17.53 -0.15
N VAL A 756 -21.96 -16.72 0.77
CA VAL A 756 -20.64 -16.08 0.64
C VAL A 756 -19.61 -16.78 1.53
N GLN A 757 -18.62 -17.43 0.92
CA GLN A 757 -17.48 -18.05 1.62
C GLN A 757 -16.22 -17.19 1.49
N VAL A 758 -15.62 -16.84 2.63
CA VAL A 758 -14.28 -16.22 2.71
C VAL A 758 -13.24 -17.28 3.05
N ALA A 759 -12.29 -17.48 2.13
CA ALA A 759 -11.20 -18.47 2.11
C ALA A 759 -11.61 -19.95 1.94
N ARG A 760 -10.88 -20.70 1.08
CA ARG A 760 -11.01 -22.17 0.97
C ARG A 760 -10.44 -22.88 2.22
N THR A 761 -11.22 -23.78 2.82
CA THR A 761 -10.88 -24.53 4.05
C THR A 761 -9.59 -25.36 4.00
N GLY A 762 -9.04 -25.62 2.80
CA GLY A 762 -7.77 -26.33 2.60
C GLY A 762 -6.56 -25.43 2.26
N ALA A 763 -6.72 -24.11 2.14
CA ALA A 763 -5.67 -23.19 1.70
C ALA A 763 -4.46 -23.15 2.65
N ILE A 764 -4.73 -23.22 3.97
CA ILE A 764 -3.72 -23.18 5.05
C ILE A 764 -2.70 -24.33 4.89
N ALA A 765 -3.13 -25.52 4.49
CA ALA A 765 -2.26 -26.67 4.28
C ALA A 765 -1.35 -26.56 3.04
N LYS A 766 -1.55 -25.53 2.19
CA LYS A 766 -0.73 -25.20 1.03
C LYS A 766 0.12 -23.94 1.23
N GLY A 767 0.05 -23.28 2.39
CA GLY A 767 0.79 -22.05 2.67
C GLY A 767 0.28 -20.81 1.94
N LEU A 768 -0.96 -20.82 1.44
CA LEU A 768 -1.56 -19.67 0.77
C LEU A 768 -1.98 -18.59 1.79
N PRO A 769 -1.83 -17.29 1.47
CA PRO A 769 -2.29 -16.19 2.33
C PRO A 769 -3.81 -16.26 2.60
N GLN A 770 -4.26 -15.59 3.65
CA GLN A 770 -5.69 -15.54 4.01
C GLN A 770 -6.29 -14.17 3.65
N PRO A 771 -7.48 -14.12 3.00
CA PRO A 771 -8.26 -12.91 2.77
C PRO A 771 -8.33 -11.95 3.96
N SER A 772 -7.87 -10.72 3.73
CA SER A 772 -7.86 -9.61 4.69
C SER A 772 -8.53 -8.37 4.10
N GLY A 773 -9.04 -7.46 4.92
CA GLY A 773 -9.76 -6.27 4.45
C GLY A 773 -11.17 -6.52 3.88
N VAL A 774 -11.74 -7.72 4.06
CA VAL A 774 -13.02 -8.09 3.44
C VAL A 774 -14.20 -7.41 4.15
N THR A 775 -15.05 -6.72 3.40
CA THR A 775 -16.26 -6.06 3.90
C THR A 775 -17.48 -6.54 3.12
N VAL A 776 -18.57 -6.86 3.83
CA VAL A 776 -19.83 -7.34 3.27
C VAL A 776 -20.97 -6.53 3.89
N HIS A 777 -21.66 -5.76 3.06
CA HIS A 777 -22.80 -4.93 3.48
C HIS A 777 -23.95 -4.86 2.47
N ASP A 778 -25.15 -4.56 2.96
CA ASP A 778 -26.40 -4.53 2.19
C ASP A 778 -26.66 -5.86 1.41
N LEU A 779 -26.08 -6.97 1.84
CA LEU A 779 -26.24 -8.31 1.24
C LEU A 779 -27.55 -8.95 1.70
N ALA A 780 -28.35 -9.45 0.78
CA ALA A 780 -29.45 -10.37 1.06
C ALA A 780 -29.03 -11.81 0.74
N VAL A 781 -29.26 -12.76 1.65
CA VAL A 781 -28.94 -14.20 1.40
C VAL A 781 -30.09 -15.11 1.80
N ALA A 782 -30.37 -16.11 0.97
CA ALA A 782 -31.33 -17.20 1.22
C ALA A 782 -30.73 -18.58 0.89
N GLY A 783 -31.44 -19.66 1.26
CA GLY A 783 -31.30 -21.01 0.66
C GLY A 783 -30.07 -21.86 1.04
N ALA A 784 -28.96 -21.26 1.47
CA ALA A 784 -27.71 -21.98 1.78
C ALA A 784 -27.70 -22.67 3.15
N ASP A 785 -26.86 -23.70 3.35
CA ASP A 785 -26.59 -24.22 4.72
C ASP A 785 -26.03 -23.12 5.65
N THR A 786 -25.17 -22.25 5.11
CA THR A 786 -24.58 -21.11 5.82
C THR A 786 -24.69 -19.85 4.96
N ALA A 787 -25.27 -18.74 5.43
CA ALA A 787 -25.39 -17.55 4.58
C ALA A 787 -24.01 -16.90 4.33
N VAL A 788 -23.28 -16.54 5.39
CA VAL A 788 -21.90 -16.03 5.31
C VAL A 788 -20.97 -16.91 6.16
N ARG A 789 -19.92 -17.45 5.55
CA ARG A 789 -18.92 -18.31 6.21
C ARG A 789 -17.52 -17.75 6.08
N ALA A 790 -16.76 -17.75 7.16
CA ALA A 790 -15.36 -17.36 7.16
C ALA A 790 -14.46 -18.42 7.83
N GLY A 791 -13.30 -18.68 7.23
CA GLY A 791 -12.25 -19.52 7.81
C GLY A 791 -11.49 -18.83 8.96
N GLN A 792 -10.16 -18.92 8.95
CA GLN A 792 -9.31 -18.08 9.79
C GLN A 792 -9.13 -16.70 9.12
N ALA A 793 -10.23 -15.96 9.01
CA ALA A 793 -10.25 -14.65 8.36
C ALA A 793 -9.62 -13.57 9.28
N PRO A 794 -8.51 -12.93 8.89
CA PRO A 794 -7.90 -11.88 9.69
C PRO A 794 -8.73 -10.59 9.81
N ALA A 795 -9.42 -10.16 8.76
CA ALA A 795 -10.27 -8.98 8.84
C ALA A 795 -11.50 -9.18 7.96
N LEU A 796 -12.66 -9.32 8.63
CA LEU A 796 -13.96 -9.46 8.01
C LEU A 796 -14.98 -8.57 8.73
N ARG A 797 -15.70 -7.76 7.97
CA ARG A 797 -16.77 -6.87 8.46
C ARG A 797 -18.08 -7.29 7.81
N ILE A 798 -19.08 -7.66 8.61
CA ILE A 798 -20.41 -8.07 8.16
C ILE A 798 -21.41 -7.06 8.75
N VAL A 799 -21.85 -6.11 7.92
CA VAL A 799 -22.56 -4.90 8.34
C VAL A 799 -23.91 -4.75 7.61
N ASP A 800 -25.01 -4.56 8.33
CA ASP A 800 -26.31 -4.15 7.78
C ASP A 800 -26.86 -5.08 6.65
N ASN A 801 -26.71 -6.40 6.80
CA ASN A 801 -27.17 -7.43 5.84
C ASN A 801 -28.50 -8.11 6.26
N GLU A 802 -29.26 -8.67 5.31
CA GLU A 802 -30.48 -9.48 5.54
C GLU A 802 -30.22 -10.97 5.25
N LEU A 803 -30.18 -11.83 6.28
CA LEU A 803 -29.66 -13.21 6.16
C LEU A 803 -30.65 -14.29 6.64
N THR A 804 -30.99 -15.22 5.74
CA THR A 804 -31.75 -16.45 6.01
C THR A 804 -30.95 -17.67 5.51
N ALA A 805 -30.83 -18.73 6.32
CA ALA A 805 -30.01 -19.92 6.03
C ALA A 805 -30.51 -21.18 6.76
N ASN A 806 -30.30 -22.36 6.17
CA ASN A 806 -30.83 -23.62 6.70
C ASN A 806 -30.19 -24.06 8.03
N THR A 807 -29.04 -23.49 8.42
CA THR A 807 -28.33 -23.87 9.65
C THR A 807 -27.65 -22.68 10.34
N THR A 808 -26.89 -21.84 9.63
CA THR A 808 -26.16 -20.74 10.28
C THR A 808 -26.15 -19.47 9.44
N ALA A 809 -26.62 -18.33 9.96
CA ALA A 809 -26.56 -17.10 9.18
C ALA A 809 -25.11 -16.57 9.07
N VAL A 810 -24.40 -16.44 10.20
CA VAL A 810 -22.98 -16.04 10.22
C VAL A 810 -22.14 -17.08 10.97
N GLY A 811 -21.24 -17.76 10.26
CA GLY A 811 -20.35 -18.79 10.81
C GLY A 811 -18.87 -18.44 10.65
N VAL A 812 -18.15 -18.24 11.76
CA VAL A 812 -16.77 -17.73 11.77
C VAL A 812 -15.82 -18.66 12.53
N GLY A 813 -14.75 -19.10 11.86
CA GLY A 813 -13.69 -19.90 12.48
C GLY A 813 -13.72 -21.38 12.09
N ARG A 814 -13.00 -22.22 12.86
CA ARG A 814 -12.74 -23.62 12.48
C ARG A 814 -13.44 -24.62 13.40
N GLN A 815 -14.44 -25.31 12.86
CA GLN A 815 -14.89 -26.59 13.41
C GLN A 815 -13.70 -27.58 13.35
N VAL A 816 -13.31 -28.14 14.50
CA VAL A 816 -11.97 -28.72 14.67
C VAL A 816 -11.91 -30.22 14.38
N ASP A 817 -11.02 -30.58 13.45
CA ASP A 817 -10.34 -31.87 13.41
C ASP A 817 -8.87 -31.65 13.00
N PHE A 818 -7.90 -32.06 13.82
CA PHE A 818 -6.47 -31.83 13.59
C PHE A 818 -5.64 -33.11 13.74
N GLN A 819 -4.74 -33.34 12.79
CA GLN A 819 -3.42 -33.90 13.06
C GLN A 819 -2.35 -33.07 12.31
N ASN A 820 -1.31 -32.66 13.05
CA ASN A 820 -0.05 -32.07 12.57
C ASN A 820 -0.13 -30.77 11.72
N THR A 821 -0.07 -29.61 12.39
CA THR A 821 0.58 -28.39 11.84
C THR A 821 0.98 -27.45 12.98
N THR A 822 1.92 -26.54 12.72
CA THR A 822 2.62 -25.74 13.74
C THR A 822 2.05 -24.33 13.87
N THR A 823 1.84 -23.88 15.11
CA THR A 823 1.61 -22.48 15.59
C THR A 823 0.78 -21.53 14.71
N VAL A 824 -0.46 -21.22 15.14
CA VAL A 824 -1.31 -20.18 14.55
C VAL A 824 -1.42 -18.96 15.47
N THR A 825 -0.92 -17.81 15.05
CA THR A 825 -1.08 -16.53 15.78
C THR A 825 -1.44 -15.37 14.86
N SER A 826 -2.73 -15.21 14.56
CA SER A 826 -3.28 -13.97 14.00
C SER A 826 -3.69 -12.99 15.12
N ARG A 827 -3.76 -11.69 14.81
CA ARG A 827 -4.17 -10.59 15.72
C ARG A 827 -5.42 -9.86 15.20
N ALA A 828 -6.41 -10.62 14.78
CA ALA A 828 -7.15 -10.29 13.58
C ALA A 828 -8.60 -10.80 13.74
N LYS A 829 -9.58 -9.89 13.59
CA LYS A 829 -10.85 -9.92 14.31
C LYS A 829 -12.05 -9.64 13.40
N THR A 830 -13.04 -10.54 13.41
CA THR A 830 -14.31 -10.36 12.71
C THR A 830 -15.27 -9.45 13.48
N THR A 831 -15.97 -8.54 12.80
CA THR A 831 -17.01 -7.67 13.39
C THR A 831 -18.35 -7.90 12.69
N VAL A 832 -19.42 -8.10 13.48
CA VAL A 832 -20.77 -8.40 12.98
C VAL A 832 -21.75 -7.37 13.55
N ARG A 833 -22.31 -6.51 12.69
CA ARG A 833 -23.11 -5.35 13.13
C ARG A 833 -24.38 -5.11 12.30
N GLY A 834 -25.47 -4.76 12.98
CA GLY A 834 -26.70 -4.23 12.36
C GLY A 834 -27.49 -5.20 11.46
N ASN A 835 -27.07 -6.45 11.35
CA ASN A 835 -27.68 -7.43 10.45
C ASN A 835 -29.07 -7.87 10.95
N ALA A 836 -29.99 -8.10 10.02
CA ALA A 836 -31.26 -8.78 10.25
C ALA A 836 -31.12 -10.27 9.92
N ILE A 837 -31.46 -11.15 10.86
CA ILE A 837 -31.26 -12.60 10.76
C ILE A 837 -32.56 -13.32 11.13
N THR A 838 -33.06 -14.18 10.23
CA THR A 838 -34.36 -14.84 10.36
C THR A 838 -34.37 -16.31 9.95
N ASP A 839 -35.18 -17.11 10.65
CA ASP A 839 -35.52 -18.49 10.29
C ASP A 839 -34.29 -19.41 10.09
N VAL A 840 -33.38 -19.45 11.08
CA VAL A 840 -32.11 -20.22 11.04
C VAL A 840 -31.88 -21.07 12.30
N GLU A 841 -31.09 -22.15 12.23
CA GLU A 841 -30.80 -22.97 13.43
C GLU A 841 -29.94 -22.22 14.46
N THR A 842 -28.91 -21.50 14.01
CA THR A 842 -28.06 -20.62 14.84
C THR A 842 -27.87 -19.27 14.14
N GLY A 843 -28.07 -18.16 14.86
CA GLY A 843 -27.92 -16.83 14.29
C GLY A 843 -26.47 -16.49 13.97
N ILE A 844 -25.65 -16.39 15.01
CA ILE A 844 -24.21 -16.08 14.92
C ILE A 844 -23.43 -17.17 15.68
N ASP A 845 -22.58 -17.93 14.99
CA ASP A 845 -21.67 -18.94 15.58
C ASP A 845 -20.21 -18.53 15.35
N VAL A 846 -19.43 -18.37 16.43
CA VAL A 846 -18.03 -17.94 16.34
C VAL A 846 -17.09 -18.78 17.20
N ALA A 847 -16.06 -19.31 16.55
CA ALA A 847 -14.96 -20.06 17.15
C ALA A 847 -13.60 -19.41 16.81
N GLY A 848 -13.33 -18.22 17.36
CA GLY A 848 -12.10 -17.45 17.13
C GLY A 848 -12.09 -16.07 17.81
N GLN A 849 -11.18 -15.19 17.35
CA GLN A 849 -11.08 -13.80 17.82
C GLN A 849 -12.20 -12.93 17.22
N VAL A 850 -12.76 -12.01 18.02
CA VAL A 850 -13.94 -11.20 17.63
C VAL A 850 -13.69 -9.73 17.93
N GLY A 851 -14.06 -8.85 17.00
CA GLY A 851 -13.96 -7.40 17.13
C GLY A 851 -15.08 -6.82 18.01
N ALA A 852 -16.33 -7.05 17.58
CA ALA A 852 -17.55 -6.80 18.34
C ALA A 852 -18.75 -7.53 17.68
N ILE A 853 -19.83 -7.74 18.45
CA ILE A 853 -21.13 -8.17 17.92
C ILE A 853 -22.18 -7.15 18.39
N GLU A 854 -22.60 -6.24 17.50
CA GLU A 854 -23.35 -5.04 17.90
C GLU A 854 -24.63 -4.78 17.09
N GLY A 855 -25.75 -4.52 17.75
CA GLY A 855 -26.94 -3.96 17.10
C GLY A 855 -27.68 -4.89 16.11
N ASN A 856 -27.38 -6.19 16.10
CA ASN A 856 -28.02 -7.15 15.19
C ASN A 856 -29.44 -7.51 15.69
N SER A 857 -30.34 -7.83 14.76
CA SER A 857 -31.73 -8.24 15.05
C SER A 857 -31.95 -9.68 14.60
N LEU A 858 -32.08 -10.60 15.55
CA LEU A 858 -32.23 -12.03 15.35
C LEU A 858 -33.66 -12.46 15.75
N SER A 859 -34.38 -13.18 14.90
CA SER A 859 -35.68 -13.75 15.27
C SER A 859 -35.97 -15.10 14.62
N ASN A 860 -36.74 -15.95 15.30
CA ASN A 860 -37.03 -17.34 14.90
C ASN A 860 -35.73 -18.15 14.73
N ILE A 861 -35.05 -18.41 15.84
CA ILE A 861 -33.74 -19.08 15.83
C ILE A 861 -33.84 -20.44 16.55
N ASP A 862 -33.82 -21.56 15.82
CA ASP A 862 -34.24 -22.86 16.41
C ASP A 862 -33.41 -23.31 17.62
N THR A 863 -32.14 -22.88 17.76
CA THR A 863 -31.28 -23.28 18.88
C THR A 863 -30.66 -22.10 19.63
N VAL A 864 -29.73 -21.34 19.02
CA VAL A 864 -28.93 -20.32 19.72
C VAL A 864 -28.87 -19.02 18.92
N GLY A 865 -29.22 -17.91 19.56
CA GLY A 865 -29.08 -16.57 18.97
C GLY A 865 -27.63 -16.24 18.66
N ILE A 866 -26.80 -16.12 19.71
CA ILE A 866 -25.35 -15.90 19.60
C ILE A 866 -24.62 -17.00 20.37
N HIS A 867 -23.80 -17.77 19.65
CA HIS A 867 -22.90 -18.78 20.22
C HIS A 867 -21.43 -18.36 20.06
N LEU A 868 -20.68 -18.47 21.14
CA LEU A 868 -19.23 -18.27 21.19
C LEU A 868 -18.57 -19.53 21.76
N GLY A 869 -17.74 -20.22 20.98
CA GLY A 869 -17.28 -21.56 21.30
C GLY A 869 -15.78 -21.81 21.16
N THR A 870 -15.16 -22.40 22.19
CA THR A 870 -13.79 -22.91 22.18
C THR A 870 -13.67 -24.23 22.95
N PRO A 871 -12.84 -25.20 22.52
CA PRO A 871 -12.63 -26.43 23.29
C PRO A 871 -11.96 -26.16 24.64
N ARG A 872 -12.57 -26.63 25.75
CA ARG A 872 -12.16 -26.36 27.16
C ARG A 872 -10.67 -26.63 27.50
N PHE A 873 -9.94 -27.38 26.68
CA PHE A 873 -8.54 -27.74 26.91
C PHE A 873 -7.50 -26.69 26.49
N LEU A 874 -7.86 -25.68 25.67
CA LEU A 874 -6.90 -24.73 25.09
C LEU A 874 -6.85 -23.35 25.77
N SER A 875 -7.87 -23.00 26.57
CA SER A 875 -8.11 -21.65 27.11
C SER A 875 -7.04 -21.13 28.08
N ARG A 876 -6.19 -22.00 28.65
CA ARG A 876 -5.22 -21.61 29.69
C ARG A 876 -3.93 -20.95 29.18
N HIS A 877 -3.66 -20.95 27.87
CA HIS A 877 -2.39 -20.46 27.31
C HIS A 877 -2.51 -19.55 26.07
N TRP A 878 -3.63 -19.59 25.33
CA TRP A 878 -3.78 -18.92 24.02
C TRP A 878 -5.03 -18.02 24.01
N GLY A 879 -5.01 -16.98 24.84
CA GLY A 879 -6.17 -16.12 25.12
C GLY A 879 -6.82 -15.53 23.86
N GLN A 880 -8.10 -15.86 23.63
CA GLN A 880 -8.90 -15.28 22.56
C GLN A 880 -9.53 -13.98 23.09
N ASP A 881 -9.17 -12.82 22.54
CA ASP A 881 -9.83 -11.55 22.86
C ASP A 881 -11.14 -11.46 22.07
N VAL A 882 -12.26 -11.43 22.80
CA VAL A 882 -13.62 -11.38 22.26
C VAL A 882 -14.19 -10.00 22.51
N GLY A 883 -14.72 -9.38 21.45
CA GLY A 883 -15.39 -8.10 21.43
C GLY A 883 -16.55 -7.94 22.42
N PRO A 884 -17.01 -6.70 22.68
CA PRO A 884 -18.27 -6.50 23.40
C PRO A 884 -19.44 -7.09 22.61
N ILE A 885 -20.44 -7.62 23.32
CA ILE A 885 -21.70 -8.08 22.75
C ILE A 885 -22.80 -7.14 23.25
N ARG A 886 -23.30 -6.24 22.39
CA ARG A 886 -24.22 -5.19 22.86
C ARG A 886 -25.26 -4.71 21.85
N SER A 887 -26.37 -4.22 22.37
CA SER A 887 -27.49 -3.67 21.57
C SER A 887 -28.15 -4.66 20.60
N ASN A 888 -27.84 -5.96 20.68
CA ASN A 888 -28.48 -6.97 19.86
C ASN A 888 -29.90 -7.26 20.41
N THR A 889 -30.84 -7.56 19.52
CA THR A 889 -32.18 -8.03 19.87
C THR A 889 -32.34 -9.48 19.40
N ILE A 890 -32.79 -10.38 20.28
CA ILE A 890 -32.93 -11.80 19.98
C ILE A 890 -34.32 -12.27 20.45
N THR A 891 -35.15 -12.78 19.54
CA THR A 891 -36.53 -13.20 19.83
C THR A 891 -36.83 -14.62 19.35
N GLY A 892 -37.44 -15.46 20.19
CA GLY A 892 -37.89 -16.79 19.79
C GLY A 892 -36.72 -17.73 19.51
N ALA A 893 -35.92 -18.03 20.55
CA ALA A 893 -34.77 -18.92 20.48
C ALA A 893 -34.69 -19.86 21.68
N ASN A 894 -34.09 -21.05 21.56
CA ASN A 894 -33.93 -21.90 22.76
C ASN A 894 -32.94 -21.28 23.76
N ARG A 895 -31.86 -20.68 23.27
CA ARG A 895 -30.89 -19.93 24.09
C ARG A 895 -30.56 -18.58 23.47
N GLY A 896 -30.50 -17.53 24.29
CA GLY A 896 -30.19 -16.18 23.84
C GLY A 896 -28.72 -16.01 23.45
N ILE A 897 -27.86 -15.96 24.48
CA ILE A 897 -26.40 -15.82 24.34
C ILE A 897 -25.72 -16.97 25.09
N VAL A 898 -24.88 -17.74 24.41
CA VAL A 898 -24.15 -18.90 24.95
C VAL A 898 -22.65 -18.69 24.77
N VAL A 899 -21.89 -18.77 25.86
CA VAL A 899 -20.44 -18.49 25.86
C VAL A 899 -19.68 -19.65 26.51
N SER A 900 -18.92 -20.40 25.71
CA SER A 900 -18.13 -21.56 26.12
C SER A 900 -16.64 -21.37 25.82
N GLY A 901 -15.91 -20.69 26.71
CA GLY A 901 -14.51 -20.34 26.47
C GLY A 901 -13.92 -19.31 27.43
N SER A 902 -13.28 -18.30 26.86
CA SER A 902 -12.77 -17.10 27.54
C SER A 902 -13.30 -15.84 26.83
N MET A 903 -13.85 -14.89 27.56
CA MET A 903 -14.28 -13.59 27.03
C MET A 903 -13.86 -12.47 28.00
N THR A 904 -13.41 -11.36 27.41
CA THR A 904 -12.61 -10.30 28.02
C THR A 904 -13.34 -8.95 28.11
N ARG A 905 -14.49 -8.82 27.41
CA ARG A 905 -15.25 -7.58 27.23
C ARG A 905 -16.73 -7.81 27.56
N PRO A 906 -17.50 -6.78 27.95
CA PRO A 906 -18.83 -6.96 28.56
C PRO A 906 -19.92 -7.40 27.58
N VAL A 907 -20.96 -8.02 28.14
CA VAL A 907 -22.23 -8.31 27.47
C VAL A 907 -23.29 -7.37 28.02
N GLU A 908 -23.70 -6.38 27.24
CA GLU A 908 -24.51 -5.27 27.76
C GLU A 908 -25.57 -4.70 26.81
N SER A 909 -26.67 -4.19 27.35
CA SER A 909 -27.73 -3.53 26.56
C SER A 909 -28.34 -4.37 25.43
N ASN A 910 -28.29 -5.70 25.53
CA ASN A 910 -29.02 -6.61 24.63
C ASN A 910 -30.47 -6.80 25.10
N THR A 911 -31.38 -7.08 24.17
CA THR A 911 -32.79 -7.41 24.45
C THR A 911 -33.05 -8.86 24.05
N LEU A 912 -33.48 -9.69 25.00
CA LEU A 912 -33.76 -11.11 24.79
C LEU A 912 -35.24 -11.37 25.12
N SER A 913 -36.00 -11.98 24.20
CA SER A 913 -37.42 -12.25 24.39
C SER A 913 -37.88 -13.59 23.81
N ASP A 914 -38.95 -14.15 24.37
CA ASP A 914 -39.52 -15.44 23.96
C ASP A 914 -38.47 -16.57 23.91
N ILE A 915 -37.55 -16.60 24.89
CA ILE A 915 -36.50 -17.62 24.97
C ILE A 915 -37.08 -18.90 25.59
N THR A 916 -36.81 -20.08 25.01
CA THR A 916 -37.47 -21.32 25.46
C THR A 916 -36.75 -22.02 26.61
N GLU A 917 -35.42 -21.96 26.70
CA GLU A 917 -34.63 -22.46 27.83
C GLU A 917 -34.00 -21.30 28.63
N THR A 918 -32.86 -20.77 28.17
CA THR A 918 -31.98 -19.93 28.99
C THR A 918 -31.48 -18.70 28.24
N ALA A 919 -31.67 -17.51 28.81
CA ALA A 919 -31.28 -16.27 28.15
C ALA A 919 -29.75 -16.07 28.07
N PHE A 920 -29.02 -16.39 29.14
CA PHE A 920 -27.55 -16.39 29.18
C PHE A 920 -26.99 -17.71 29.72
N VAL A 921 -26.09 -18.36 28.97
CA VAL A 921 -25.37 -19.58 29.41
C VAL A 921 -23.87 -19.34 29.39
N VAL A 922 -23.18 -19.61 30.51
CA VAL A 922 -21.72 -19.45 30.64
C VAL A 922 -21.06 -20.77 31.05
N ASP A 923 -20.20 -21.31 30.19
CA ASP A 923 -19.54 -22.62 30.34
C ASP A 923 -18.03 -22.52 30.13
N GLY A 924 -17.34 -21.77 31.00
CA GLY A 924 -15.90 -21.54 30.94
C GLY A 924 -15.40 -20.37 31.81
N ALA A 925 -14.10 -20.09 31.76
CA ALA A 925 -13.47 -19.03 32.57
C ALA A 925 -13.67 -17.64 31.93
N ILE A 926 -14.72 -16.90 32.35
CA ILE A 926 -15.22 -15.71 31.64
C ILE A 926 -15.45 -14.51 32.59
N LEU A 927 -14.35 -13.89 33.02
CA LEU A 927 -14.37 -12.70 33.87
C LEU A 927 -14.64 -11.40 33.08
N ALA A 928 -15.85 -11.25 32.56
CA ALA A 928 -16.37 -9.98 32.05
C ALA A 928 -17.77 -9.66 32.63
N PRO A 929 -18.19 -8.38 32.74
CA PRO A 929 -19.52 -8.03 33.27
C PRO A 929 -20.67 -8.35 32.32
N ILE A 930 -21.77 -8.90 32.84
CA ILE A 930 -23.07 -9.00 32.18
C ILE A 930 -24.00 -7.95 32.80
N ARG A 931 -24.32 -6.87 32.07
CA ARG A 931 -25.05 -5.72 32.67
C ARG A 931 -26.00 -4.99 31.73
N ALA A 932 -27.02 -4.32 32.28
CA ALA A 932 -27.95 -3.47 31.53
C ALA A 932 -28.68 -4.18 30.36
N ASN A 933 -28.79 -5.51 30.37
CA ASN A 933 -29.57 -6.27 29.39
C ASN A 933 -31.05 -6.39 29.84
N SER A 934 -31.97 -6.50 28.89
CA SER A 934 -33.40 -6.74 29.13
C SER A 934 -33.75 -8.17 28.72
N VAL A 935 -34.44 -8.91 29.58
CA VAL A 935 -34.89 -10.28 29.32
C VAL A 935 -36.38 -10.41 29.68
N ASP A 936 -37.23 -10.76 28.72
CA ASP A 936 -38.66 -11.02 28.95
C ASP A 936 -39.10 -12.38 28.35
N GLY A 937 -39.33 -13.35 29.24
CA GLY A 937 -39.64 -14.73 28.87
C GLY A 937 -38.39 -15.58 28.64
N ALA A 938 -38.08 -16.41 29.63
CA ALA A 938 -37.11 -17.52 29.59
C ALA A 938 -37.47 -18.51 30.72
N GLN A 939 -37.05 -19.78 30.66
CA GLN A 939 -37.09 -20.62 31.87
C GLN A 939 -36.07 -20.09 32.87
N ARG A 940 -34.80 -19.97 32.46
CA ARG A 940 -33.70 -19.44 33.29
C ARG A 940 -33.18 -18.12 32.73
N GLY A 941 -33.04 -17.10 33.58
CA GLY A 941 -32.43 -15.83 33.18
C GLY A 941 -30.93 -15.93 32.89
N LEU A 942 -30.21 -16.72 33.71
CA LEU A 942 -28.77 -16.87 33.66
C LEU A 942 -28.38 -18.22 34.27
N ASP A 943 -27.63 -19.02 33.54
CA ASP A 943 -27.06 -20.29 34.01
C ASP A 943 -25.53 -20.25 33.84
N ILE A 944 -24.80 -20.65 34.89
CA ILE A 944 -23.34 -20.51 35.01
C ILE A 944 -22.80 -21.84 35.51
N ALA A 945 -21.89 -22.46 34.75
CA ALA A 945 -21.26 -23.71 35.13
C ALA A 945 -20.44 -23.58 36.43
N ASN A 946 -20.35 -24.68 37.20
CA ASN A 946 -19.66 -24.69 38.49
C ASN A 946 -18.16 -24.35 38.42
N ASP A 947 -17.55 -24.43 37.23
CA ASP A 947 -16.16 -24.08 36.92
C ASP A 947 -16.00 -22.71 36.20
N ALA A 948 -17.07 -21.92 36.11
CA ALA A 948 -17.09 -20.60 35.48
C ALA A 948 -17.07 -19.44 36.50
N GLU A 949 -16.15 -18.49 36.34
CA GLU A 949 -16.10 -17.25 37.11
C GLU A 949 -16.61 -16.08 36.26
N VAL A 950 -17.67 -15.39 36.69
CA VAL A 950 -18.24 -14.19 36.02
C VAL A 950 -17.96 -12.94 36.86
N ALA A 951 -17.37 -11.91 36.26
CA ALA A 951 -16.80 -10.77 37.00
C ALA A 951 -17.84 -9.92 37.74
N LYS A 952 -19.02 -9.71 37.13
CA LYS A 952 -20.15 -9.01 37.76
C LYS A 952 -21.44 -9.23 36.97
N VAL A 953 -22.57 -9.28 37.68
CA VAL A 953 -23.91 -9.20 37.10
C VAL A 953 -24.66 -8.05 37.79
N THR A 954 -24.97 -6.96 37.09
CA THR A 954 -25.80 -5.86 37.64
C THR A 954 -26.69 -5.21 36.60
N ASP A 955 -27.72 -4.49 37.05
CA ASP A 955 -28.51 -3.58 36.22
C ASP A 955 -29.28 -4.24 35.05
N ASN A 956 -29.34 -5.58 35.00
CA ASN A 956 -30.16 -6.32 34.04
C ASN A 956 -31.63 -6.38 34.52
N GLU A 957 -32.57 -6.17 33.61
CA GLU A 957 -34.00 -6.31 33.88
C GLU A 957 -34.47 -7.70 33.45
N PHE A 958 -35.04 -8.45 34.39
CA PHE A 958 -35.49 -9.83 34.18
C PHE A 958 -36.99 -9.94 34.47
N VAL A 959 -37.77 -10.30 33.45
CA VAL A 959 -39.23 -10.34 33.45
C VAL A 959 -39.70 -11.73 32.99
N ASN A 960 -40.73 -12.27 33.65
CA ASN A 960 -41.32 -13.58 33.32
C ASN A 960 -40.33 -14.77 33.27
N ILE A 961 -39.30 -14.77 34.15
CA ILE A 961 -38.32 -15.86 34.30
C ILE A 961 -38.42 -16.57 35.67
N GLN A 962 -37.85 -17.77 35.80
CA GLN A 962 -37.42 -18.35 37.08
C GLN A 962 -36.04 -17.78 37.47
N GLN A 963 -35.83 -17.44 38.74
CA GLN A 963 -34.56 -16.83 39.16
C GLN A 963 -33.47 -17.89 39.40
N PRO A 964 -32.18 -17.58 39.13
CA PRO A 964 -31.08 -18.50 39.41
C PRO A 964 -30.97 -18.78 40.92
N GLY A 965 -31.28 -20.00 41.33
CA GLY A 965 -31.29 -20.44 42.73
C GLY A 965 -32.64 -20.97 43.24
N ASP A 966 -33.74 -20.76 42.52
CA ASP A 966 -35.07 -21.29 42.89
C ASP A 966 -35.22 -22.77 42.49
N GLU A 967 -34.45 -23.67 43.13
CA GLU A 967 -34.76 -25.11 43.22
C GLU A 967 -35.10 -25.48 44.67
N GLU A 968 -36.17 -26.27 44.88
CA GLU A 968 -36.77 -26.49 46.20
C GLU A 968 -35.89 -27.33 47.16
N GLY A 969 -35.25 -26.65 48.11
CA GLY A 969 -34.33 -27.24 49.10
C GLY A 969 -34.95 -27.58 50.47
N SER A 970 -35.96 -28.45 50.48
CA SER A 970 -36.54 -29.13 51.68
C SER A 970 -37.03 -28.29 52.87
N GLU A 971 -38.36 -28.25 53.07
CA GLU A 971 -38.97 -28.27 54.42
C GLU A 971 -40.13 -29.28 54.44
N ASP A 972 -39.92 -30.45 55.05
CA ASP A 972 -41.03 -31.31 55.51
C ASP A 972 -40.59 -32.21 56.69
N ALA A 973 -40.69 -31.68 57.92
CA ALA A 973 -40.73 -32.42 59.19
C ALA A 973 -40.92 -31.46 60.39
N ASP A 974 -42.16 -31.06 60.70
CA ASP A 974 -42.85 -31.67 61.85
C ASP A 974 -44.29 -31.15 62.05
N GLU A 975 -45.22 -32.08 61.88
CA GLU A 975 -46.56 -32.20 62.48
C GLU A 975 -47.49 -30.96 62.59
N ALA A 976 -48.48 -30.92 61.69
CA ALA A 976 -49.88 -31.05 62.13
C ALA A 976 -50.78 -31.80 61.12
N GLU A 977 -51.27 -32.96 61.55
CA GLU A 977 -52.45 -33.72 61.07
C GLU A 977 -52.39 -34.64 59.80
N THR A 978 -52.36 -35.97 60.09
CA THR A 978 -53.23 -37.04 59.53
C THR A 978 -52.81 -37.97 58.36
N SER A 979 -51.96 -38.96 58.71
CA SER A 979 -52.24 -40.43 58.71
C SER A 979 -52.49 -41.27 57.42
N GLU A 980 -51.61 -42.28 57.25
CA GLU A 980 -51.85 -43.68 56.76
C GLU A 980 -52.25 -43.90 55.26
N GLN A 981 -51.78 -44.94 54.52
CA GLN A 981 -51.10 -46.20 54.90
C GLN A 981 -50.32 -46.89 53.72
N ASP A 982 -49.41 -47.82 54.06
CA ASP A 982 -48.97 -49.06 53.34
C ASP A 982 -48.01 -49.09 52.09
N ASN A 983 -46.79 -49.61 52.35
CA ASN A 983 -46.16 -50.85 51.79
C ASN A 983 -45.06 -50.89 50.68
N THR A 984 -43.98 -51.64 51.03
CA THR A 984 -43.12 -52.58 50.24
C THR A 984 -42.32 -52.04 49.02
N ASP A 985 -40.98 -51.97 49.08
CA ASP A 985 -39.95 -53.01 48.76
C ASP A 985 -39.30 -52.67 47.37
N GLU A 986 -38.10 -53.09 46.94
CA GLU A 986 -37.08 -54.08 47.39
C GLU A 986 -35.66 -53.68 46.85
N GLU A 987 -34.57 -54.06 47.57
CA GLU A 987 -33.21 -54.53 47.13
C GLU A 987 -32.46 -54.10 45.81
N THR A 988 -31.12 -54.18 45.61
CA THR A 988 -29.86 -54.30 46.44
C THR A 988 -28.55 -54.09 45.59
N MET A 989 -27.42 -53.74 46.26
CA MET A 989 -26.00 -54.18 46.04
C MET A 989 -25.25 -53.99 44.68
N SER A 990 -23.89 -54.05 44.56
CA SER A 990 -22.74 -53.77 45.47
C SER A 990 -21.36 -53.94 44.76
N GLY A 991 -20.34 -53.13 45.12
CA GLY A 991 -18.89 -53.46 45.06
C GLY A 991 -18.21 -53.56 43.68
N ASP A 992 -16.88 -53.78 43.56
CA ASP A 992 -15.73 -53.53 44.48
C ASP A 992 -14.37 -53.70 43.72
N ASP A 993 -13.24 -53.22 44.28
CA ASP A 993 -11.82 -53.63 43.99
C ASP A 993 -11.23 -53.48 42.53
N THR A 994 -9.91 -53.49 42.19
CA THR A 994 -8.57 -53.37 42.86
C THR A 994 -7.41 -53.10 41.83
N GLU A 995 -6.28 -52.52 42.28
CA GLU A 995 -4.82 -52.79 41.94
C GLU A 995 -4.26 -52.80 40.47
N SER A 996 -2.95 -52.70 40.12
CA SER A 996 -1.63 -52.33 40.76
C SER A 996 -0.44 -52.29 39.74
N THR A 997 0.75 -51.73 40.10
CA THR A 997 2.13 -51.81 39.48
C THR A 997 2.37 -51.23 38.04
N ALA A 998 3.49 -50.61 37.60
CA ALA A 998 4.99 -50.67 37.82
C ALA A 998 5.73 -51.58 36.78
N ASP A 999 7.00 -51.38 36.30
CA ASP A 999 8.20 -50.59 36.70
C ASP A 999 9.12 -50.22 35.44
N PRO A 1000 10.35 -49.60 35.53
CA PRO A 1000 11.09 -48.89 34.43
C PRO A 1000 12.38 -49.55 33.83
N GLU A 1001 13.37 -48.74 33.35
CA GLU A 1001 14.75 -48.98 32.75
C GLU A 1001 14.92 -48.82 31.19
N ASP A 1002 16.05 -48.42 30.55
CA ASP A 1002 17.29 -47.64 30.91
C ASP A 1002 18.19 -47.31 29.64
N ASP A 1003 19.35 -46.64 29.82
CA ASP A 1003 20.66 -46.69 29.11
C ASP A 1003 21.10 -45.61 28.05
N MET A 1004 22.41 -45.54 27.74
CA MET A 1004 23.17 -44.37 27.20
C MET A 1004 24.18 -44.65 26.04
N ALA A 1005 24.79 -43.57 25.47
CA ALA A 1005 26.27 -43.33 25.41
C ALA A 1005 27.00 -43.04 24.05
N THR A 1006 27.67 -41.86 23.95
CA THR A 1006 29.05 -41.61 23.40
C THR A 1006 29.33 -41.73 21.86
N LYS A 1007 30.37 -41.15 21.18
CA LYS A 1007 31.47 -40.16 21.45
C LYS A 1007 32.27 -39.74 20.16
N THR A 1008 33.08 -38.64 20.22
CA THR A 1008 34.42 -38.37 19.54
C THR A 1008 34.53 -38.27 17.98
N ASP A 1009 35.49 -37.58 17.31
CA ASP A 1009 36.63 -36.66 17.67
C ASP A 1009 37.13 -35.80 16.44
N GLU A 1010 37.93 -34.74 16.71
CA GLU A 1010 39.10 -34.06 16.00
C GLU A 1010 39.42 -34.27 14.47
N ALA A 1011 40.21 -33.48 13.70
CA ALA A 1011 40.84 -32.11 13.65
C ALA A 1011 41.53 -31.97 12.22
N GLY A 1012 42.27 -30.93 11.72
CA GLY A 1012 42.74 -29.58 12.12
C GLY A 1012 43.84 -29.02 11.13
N GLU A 1013 44.33 -27.76 11.29
CA GLU A 1013 45.57 -27.13 10.69
C GLU A 1013 45.63 -26.83 9.15
N SER A 1014 46.46 -25.91 8.55
CA SER A 1014 47.19 -24.66 8.97
C SER A 1014 47.87 -23.90 7.77
N GLU A 1015 48.41 -22.66 7.98
CA GLU A 1015 49.47 -21.92 7.19
C GLU A 1015 49.18 -21.43 5.72
N SER A 1016 49.87 -20.42 5.08
CA SER A 1016 50.70 -19.24 5.50
C SER A 1016 51.04 -18.24 4.32
N ASP A 1017 51.48 -17.01 4.66
CA ASP A 1017 52.44 -16.06 4.01
C ASP A 1017 52.37 -15.49 2.53
N ALA A 1018 52.03 -14.19 2.45
CA ALA A 1018 52.88 -13.01 2.10
C ALA A 1018 53.45 -12.64 0.67
N SER A 1019 53.38 -11.32 0.37
CA SER A 1019 54.15 -10.49 -0.62
C SER A 1019 53.85 -10.66 -2.14
N GLY A 1020 54.07 -9.68 -3.05
CA GLY A 1020 54.63 -8.30 -2.97
C GLY A 1020 54.44 -7.48 -4.29
N PRO A 1021 54.89 -6.21 -4.39
CA PRO A 1021 54.32 -5.20 -5.33
C PRO A 1021 55.07 -4.95 -6.67
N GLY A 1022 54.43 -4.21 -7.60
CA GLY A 1022 54.99 -3.73 -8.88
C GLY A 1022 54.54 -2.29 -9.27
N PHE A 1023 55.34 -1.59 -10.08
CA PHE A 1023 55.28 -0.12 -10.33
C PHE A 1023 55.32 0.23 -11.84
N GLY A 1024 54.71 1.35 -12.26
CA GLY A 1024 54.91 2.00 -13.58
C GLY A 1024 53.63 2.62 -14.19
N ILE A 1025 53.33 3.92 -14.07
CA ILE A 1025 54.00 5.16 -14.55
C ILE A 1025 53.95 5.36 -16.08
N GLY A 1026 53.26 6.41 -16.57
CA GLY A 1026 53.36 6.96 -17.94
C GLY A 1026 52.02 7.22 -18.64
N SER A 1027 51.23 8.28 -18.35
CA SER A 1027 51.46 9.71 -18.61
C SER A 1027 51.24 10.20 -20.07
N ALA A 1028 50.16 10.98 -20.26
CA ALA A 1028 50.15 12.35 -20.83
C ALA A 1028 49.64 12.66 -22.27
N LEU A 1029 48.60 13.53 -22.32
CA LEU A 1029 48.37 14.71 -23.21
C LEU A 1029 47.55 14.64 -24.53
N VAL A 1030 46.44 15.42 -24.53
CA VAL A 1030 46.04 16.47 -25.52
C VAL A 1030 45.03 16.14 -26.66
N SER A 1031 43.73 16.14 -26.26
CA SER A 1031 42.68 17.12 -26.63
C SER A 1031 42.05 17.25 -28.04
N LEU A 1032 40.81 17.77 -28.02
CA LEU A 1032 40.01 18.49 -29.04
C LEU A 1032 39.14 17.67 -30.02
N GLY A 1033 37.81 17.87 -29.93
CA GLY A 1033 36.89 17.74 -31.06
C GLY A 1033 35.53 17.09 -30.74
N GLY A 1034 34.55 17.87 -30.29
CA GLY A 1034 33.14 17.43 -30.24
C GLY A 1034 32.36 17.73 -31.54
N VAL A 1035 31.06 17.41 -31.52
CA VAL A 1035 30.04 17.57 -32.60
C VAL A 1035 30.12 16.55 -33.74
N GLY A 1036 29.10 15.69 -33.84
CA GLY A 1036 28.90 14.77 -34.97
C GLY A 1036 27.76 13.77 -34.78
N TYR A 1037 26.51 14.18 -35.06
CA TYR A 1037 25.31 13.33 -34.96
C TYR A 1037 25.16 12.34 -36.16
N LEU A 1038 24.15 11.48 -36.08
CA LEU A 1038 23.92 10.21 -36.81
C LEU A 1038 23.94 10.20 -38.36
N LEU A 1039 24.17 8.97 -38.90
CA LEU A 1039 23.87 8.45 -40.27
C LEU A 1039 24.80 8.97 -41.43
N GLN A 1040 25.05 8.24 -42.54
CA GLN A 1040 24.44 7.02 -43.09
C GLN A 1040 25.39 6.21 -44.04
N ARG A 1041 25.20 4.87 -44.10
CA ARG A 1041 25.29 3.95 -45.28
C ARG A 1041 26.61 3.70 -46.09
N ARG A 1042 26.96 2.39 -46.13
CA ARG A 1042 27.15 1.49 -47.31
C ARG A 1042 28.57 1.18 -47.86
N LEU A 1043 28.70 -0.08 -48.33
CA LEU A 1043 29.72 -0.70 -49.21
C LEU A 1043 31.05 -1.19 -48.61
N SER A 1044 31.16 -2.51 -48.43
CA SER A 1044 32.15 -3.35 -49.17
C SER A 1044 31.84 -4.85 -49.05
N ASP A 1045 31.84 -5.57 -50.16
CA ASP A 1045 32.04 -7.04 -50.18
C ASP A 1045 33.55 -7.37 -50.14
N GLU A 1046 33.85 -8.67 -50.02
CA GLU A 1046 35.14 -9.37 -50.28
C GLU A 1046 36.25 -9.43 -49.19
N ASP A 1047 36.68 -10.68 -48.97
CA ASP A 1047 38.01 -11.19 -48.61
C ASP A 1047 38.65 -11.11 -47.20
N THR A 1048 38.38 -12.18 -46.43
CA THR A 1048 39.30 -13.32 -46.13
C THR A 1048 40.73 -13.14 -45.54
N GLU A 1049 41.08 -14.15 -44.72
CA GLU A 1049 42.42 -14.61 -44.28
C GLU A 1049 43.33 -13.75 -43.36
N SER A 1050 43.27 -14.08 -42.06
CA SER A 1050 44.41 -14.33 -41.15
C SER A 1050 45.26 -13.16 -40.62
N GLY A 1051 45.55 -13.21 -39.31
CA GLY A 1051 46.40 -12.29 -38.56
C GLY A 1051 46.47 -12.65 -37.09
#